data_AF-A0A180EQ75-F1
#
_entry.id   AF-A0A180EQ75-F1
#
_cell.length_a   1.000
_cell.length_b   1.000
_cell.length_c   1.000
_cell.angle_alpha   90.00
_cell.angle_beta   90.00
_cell.angle_gamma   90.00
#
_symmetry.space_group_name_H-M   'P 1'
#
loop_
_entity.id
_entity.type
_entity.pdbx_description
1 polymer ?
#
loop_
_entity_poly.entity_id
_entity_poly.type
_entity_poly.pdbx_seq_one_letter_code
_entity_poly.pdbx_strand_id
1 'polypeptide(L)'
;MIAGTLSFAQRDLNLTAGYVLIEGHLEIGTEDEPYTGNAVITVNGPDEDVMGMGARVFGTMNGGGLQIHGSSAAKTTWTQIDGHAFVGATSLVTTAAMNWEVGDEIVLTPSGYLLDEAEVLTITDIKGHTINFTPALEYNHWGELQTYDGKVVDERAEVALLTRNVTIQGPESAVEDGYGAHIMIMPESGPVNVEGLQVLRMGQPGRAARYSWHWHLAGDRTGDYIRRSTVRDALQRGFVVHGTDNVLVEENVTYNVKNHAFIPAEDGNEIGNLFRGNIAIRTHRTEDGTMAFPHGRHSETASTQSEHRASAFWMRNYHNPLIGNVAAGVEDGIGFFYDRTGRSRDFNHFDHLPQAVVFQDNVAHAIGVPGRNNNAGSNVAMYGFTGHGFGLFVDNFDIGNEDVELDFSDFLAYKCDMTGVWNEETNIIFHDMILADNTSAFLTGEARIEDCLVIGKTRDTIGGENRVLRYGHERAGLYTVTQGGRKRPRFDRVKFINITEGTDRPSEAAAFTINYQLEHRPNYVRDVIFENSLAAHFTNNGAGARRIGPTMLYDEYGQLSGLGQPTLMTHTISPMVREDCMLADDLNAYLCPADKYVDIKVPKINRYRFNMPLTQADGSIIYDGGLSERYSRMRAGEETTLAWENQDAPPAEYRMGFAPTGLRVSNHIYLNVPYLQPAITMVDHLDSSIPRLASRTAVQAADRTAFFIDTDREVIYLKAYATGEGDVDGFDYVVISEGEQDIVVLEPTTGTQASEVLEAVSVYPNPVSPDSRLRFTISQATKLNVALTDVLGRKLRSLYEGAVQSGQTEVPLNIMGLPSGVYQVQMQFTDGSSKTISVTR
;
A
#
# COMPACT_ATOMS: atom_id res chain seq x y z
N MET A 1 -2.53 31.93 -34.66
CA MET A 1 -2.02 32.65 -33.49
C MET A 1 -3.09 33.63 -32.99
N ILE A 2 -3.35 33.62 -31.68
CA ILE A 2 -4.29 34.49 -30.97
C ILE A 2 -3.45 35.38 -30.06
N ALA A 3 -3.17 36.61 -30.50
CA ALA A 3 -2.35 37.58 -29.76
C ALA A 3 -3.18 38.55 -28.90
N GLY A 4 -4.49 38.62 -29.13
CA GLY A 4 -5.46 39.36 -28.31
C GLY A 4 -6.52 38.41 -27.78
N THR A 5 -7.75 38.87 -27.59
CA THR A 5 -8.86 38.01 -27.17
C THR A 5 -9.61 37.46 -28.38
N LEU A 6 -9.79 36.13 -28.43
CA LEU A 6 -10.74 35.46 -29.30
C LEU A 6 -11.86 34.86 -28.44
N SER A 7 -13.04 35.46 -28.46
CA SER A 7 -14.24 34.94 -27.79
C SER A 7 -15.21 34.35 -28.80
N PHE A 8 -15.76 33.17 -28.51
CA PHE A 8 -16.78 32.54 -29.34
C PHE A 8 -18.17 33.11 -29.04
N ALA A 9 -18.95 33.40 -30.08
CA ALA A 9 -20.33 33.85 -29.93
C ALA A 9 -21.26 32.66 -29.59
N GLN A 10 -22.27 32.87 -28.74
CA GLN A 10 -23.25 31.87 -28.27
C GLN A 10 -24.13 31.29 -29.41
N ARG A 11 -23.56 30.40 -30.23
CA ARG A 11 -24.19 29.69 -31.37
C ARG A 11 -23.30 28.55 -31.84
N ASP A 12 -23.76 27.74 -32.79
CA ASP A 12 -22.88 26.71 -33.36
C ASP A 12 -21.73 27.34 -34.15
N LEU A 13 -20.49 26.91 -33.90
CA LEU A 13 -19.27 27.42 -34.52
C LEU A 13 -18.29 26.29 -34.86
N ASN A 14 -17.65 26.41 -36.03
CA ASN A 14 -16.57 25.52 -36.44
C ASN A 14 -15.34 26.36 -36.78
N LEU A 15 -14.20 26.00 -36.22
CA LEU A 15 -12.89 26.60 -36.50
C LEU A 15 -11.94 25.49 -36.96
N THR A 16 -11.36 25.65 -38.16
CA THR A 16 -10.30 24.77 -38.64
C THR A 16 -9.01 25.57 -38.78
N ALA A 17 -7.93 25.07 -38.19
CA ALA A 17 -6.62 25.72 -38.23
C ALA A 17 -5.50 24.69 -38.41
N GLY A 18 -4.36 25.11 -38.96
CA GLY A 18 -3.17 24.25 -39.02
C GLY A 18 -2.57 23.99 -37.64
N TYR A 19 -2.54 25.03 -36.82
CA TYR A 19 -2.21 25.03 -35.41
C TYR A 19 -3.00 26.16 -34.73
N VAL A 20 -3.20 26.05 -33.42
CA VAL A 20 -3.72 27.13 -32.59
C VAL A 20 -2.66 27.46 -31.57
N LEU A 21 -2.31 28.75 -31.47
CA LEU A 21 -1.38 29.22 -30.46
C LEU A 21 -1.98 30.43 -29.77
N ILE A 22 -2.10 30.36 -28.46
CA ILE A 22 -2.71 31.38 -27.61
C ILE A 22 -1.60 32.09 -26.85
N GLU A 23 -1.38 33.35 -27.21
CA GLU A 23 -0.50 34.29 -26.49
C GLU A 23 -1.31 35.42 -25.81
N GLY A 24 -2.55 35.63 -26.26
CA GLY A 24 -3.52 36.52 -25.63
C GLY A 24 -4.54 35.74 -24.78
N HIS A 25 -5.78 35.64 -25.25
CA HIS A 25 -6.82 34.91 -24.52
C HIS A 25 -7.78 34.21 -25.48
N LEU A 26 -8.10 32.94 -25.21
CA LEU A 26 -9.18 32.21 -25.88
C LEU A 26 -10.29 31.95 -24.87
N GLU A 27 -11.50 32.38 -25.21
CA GLU A 27 -12.69 32.25 -24.37
C GLU A 27 -13.82 31.55 -25.15
N ILE A 28 -14.29 30.42 -24.63
CA ILE A 28 -15.45 29.69 -25.17
C ILE A 28 -16.42 29.45 -24.01
N GLY A 29 -17.29 30.44 -23.78
CA GLY A 29 -18.10 30.48 -22.56
C GLY A 29 -17.27 30.86 -21.34
N THR A 30 -17.98 31.12 -20.24
CA THR A 30 -17.40 31.40 -18.93
C THR A 30 -18.11 30.57 -17.86
N GLU A 31 -17.58 30.53 -16.65
CA GLU A 31 -18.20 29.81 -15.53
C GLU A 31 -19.61 30.34 -15.23
N ASP A 32 -19.81 31.68 -15.30
CA ASP A 32 -21.11 32.33 -15.09
C ASP A 32 -22.05 32.25 -16.30
N GLU A 33 -21.50 32.21 -17.51
CA GLU A 33 -22.26 32.10 -18.76
C GLU A 33 -21.65 31.00 -19.66
N PRO A 34 -21.97 29.72 -19.40
CA PRO A 34 -21.45 28.61 -20.19
C PRO A 34 -21.87 28.70 -21.66
N TYR A 35 -21.01 28.21 -22.55
CA TYR A 35 -21.26 28.16 -23.97
C TYR A 35 -22.40 27.21 -24.29
N THR A 36 -23.49 27.69 -24.89
CA THR A 36 -24.70 26.88 -25.15
C THR A 36 -24.77 26.31 -26.56
N GLY A 37 -23.91 26.80 -27.48
CA GLY A 37 -23.82 26.26 -28.84
C GLY A 37 -22.94 25.02 -28.93
N ASN A 38 -22.84 24.46 -30.13
CA ASN A 38 -21.85 23.43 -30.45
C ASN A 38 -20.60 24.07 -31.07
N ALA A 39 -19.46 24.00 -30.39
CA ALA A 39 -18.19 24.52 -30.89
C ALA A 39 -17.25 23.37 -31.24
N VAL A 40 -16.70 23.36 -32.45
CA VAL A 40 -15.68 22.39 -32.86
C VAL A 40 -14.44 23.12 -33.37
N ILE A 41 -13.29 22.84 -32.76
CA ILE A 41 -11.98 23.27 -33.22
C ILE A 41 -11.26 22.05 -33.79
N THR A 42 -11.01 22.05 -35.11
CA THR A 42 -10.23 21.00 -35.77
C THR A 42 -8.82 21.51 -36.07
N VAL A 43 -7.82 20.85 -35.50
CA VAL A 43 -6.40 21.18 -35.74
C VAL A 43 -5.82 20.18 -36.73
N ASN A 44 -5.56 20.63 -37.96
CA ASN A 44 -5.15 19.78 -39.08
C ASN A 44 -4.14 20.49 -39.99
N GLY A 45 -2.97 20.80 -39.42
CA GLY A 45 -1.84 21.37 -40.16
C GLY A 45 -0.92 20.33 -40.81
N PRO A 46 0.00 20.78 -41.68
CA PRO A 46 1.12 19.96 -42.14
C PRO A 46 2.07 19.61 -40.98
N ASP A 47 3.01 18.68 -41.20
CA ASP A 47 4.08 18.37 -40.24
C ASP A 47 5.11 19.53 -40.21
N GLU A 48 4.76 20.61 -39.51
CA GLU A 48 5.57 21.81 -39.30
C GLU A 48 5.80 22.03 -37.81
N ASP A 49 7.05 22.18 -37.38
CA ASP A 49 7.38 22.47 -35.99
C ASP A 49 6.99 23.90 -35.60
N VAL A 50 6.02 24.03 -34.69
CA VAL A 50 5.56 25.32 -34.18
C VAL A 50 6.34 25.65 -32.91
N MET A 51 7.45 26.38 -33.08
CA MET A 51 8.28 26.89 -31.98
C MET A 51 8.76 25.81 -31.00
N GLY A 52 9.15 24.64 -31.50
CA GLY A 52 9.65 23.51 -30.70
C GLY A 52 8.55 22.62 -30.12
N MET A 53 7.27 23.03 -30.19
CA MET A 53 6.15 22.23 -29.69
C MET A 53 5.76 21.10 -30.65
N GLY A 54 6.25 21.11 -31.88
CA GLY A 54 5.86 20.20 -32.96
C GLY A 54 4.63 20.67 -33.74
N ALA A 55 4.18 19.80 -34.65
CA ALA A 55 3.08 20.09 -35.57
C ALA A 55 1.71 19.80 -34.99
N ARG A 56 0.68 20.46 -35.55
CA ARG A 56 -0.74 20.30 -35.14
C ARG A 56 -0.96 20.61 -33.65
N VAL A 57 -0.20 21.55 -33.12
CA VAL A 57 -0.31 21.97 -31.73
C VAL A 57 -1.53 22.88 -31.51
N PHE A 58 -2.22 22.66 -30.40
CA PHE A 58 -3.06 23.62 -29.72
C PHE A 58 -2.34 24.06 -28.44
N GLY A 59 -1.66 25.20 -28.50
CA GLY A 59 -0.72 25.64 -27.46
C GLY A 59 -1.15 26.91 -26.74
N THR A 60 -0.80 27.00 -25.46
CA THR A 60 -0.80 28.26 -24.68
C THR A 60 0.64 28.60 -24.30
N MET A 61 1.03 29.88 -24.37
CA MET A 61 2.35 30.38 -23.95
C MET A 61 2.35 31.91 -23.78
N ASN A 62 3.46 32.51 -23.33
CA ASN A 62 3.68 33.97 -23.34
C ASN A 62 2.57 34.80 -22.63
N GLY A 63 2.03 34.32 -21.51
CA GLY A 63 0.92 34.94 -20.79
C GLY A 63 -0.46 34.58 -21.33
N GLY A 64 -0.53 33.74 -22.36
CA GLY A 64 -1.76 33.33 -23.01
C GLY A 64 -2.68 32.50 -22.12
N GLY A 65 -3.90 32.98 -21.86
CA GLY A 65 -4.89 32.28 -21.02
C GLY A 65 -5.91 31.47 -21.83
N LEU A 66 -6.38 30.36 -21.27
CA LEU A 66 -7.37 29.48 -21.87
C LEU A 66 -8.59 29.34 -20.95
N GLN A 67 -9.76 29.76 -21.43
CA GLN A 67 -11.02 29.62 -20.72
C GLN A 67 -12.05 28.91 -21.61
N ILE A 68 -12.55 27.77 -21.16
CA ILE A 68 -13.59 27.00 -21.85
C ILE A 68 -14.59 26.51 -20.82
N HIS A 69 -15.86 26.88 -20.98
CA HIS A 69 -16.95 26.41 -20.13
C HIS A 69 -18.13 26.04 -21.02
N GLY A 70 -18.29 24.76 -21.33
CA GLY A 70 -19.42 24.26 -22.11
C GLY A 70 -20.67 24.01 -21.25
N SER A 71 -21.86 24.30 -21.75
CA SER A 71 -23.12 24.01 -21.03
C SER A 71 -23.32 22.52 -20.71
N SER A 72 -22.66 21.62 -21.46
CA SER A 72 -22.63 20.18 -21.16
C SER A 72 -21.93 19.83 -19.83
N ALA A 73 -21.19 20.76 -19.23
CA ALA A 73 -20.64 20.63 -17.88
C ALA A 73 -21.70 20.45 -16.81
N ALA A 74 -22.91 20.99 -17.01
CA ALA A 74 -24.01 20.81 -16.08
C ALA A 74 -24.55 19.37 -16.05
N LYS A 75 -24.25 18.55 -17.07
CA LYS A 75 -24.67 17.15 -17.15
C LYS A 75 -23.85 16.30 -16.18
N THR A 76 -24.49 15.33 -15.52
CA THR A 76 -23.82 14.32 -14.69
C THR A 76 -22.75 13.62 -15.53
N THR A 77 -21.50 13.63 -15.08
CA THR A 77 -20.38 13.03 -15.85
C THR A 77 -20.52 11.53 -15.95
N TRP A 78 -20.77 10.84 -14.84
CA TRP A 78 -20.97 9.40 -14.81
C TRP A 78 -21.82 9.00 -13.61
N THR A 79 -22.38 7.79 -13.67
CA THR A 79 -23.18 7.16 -12.62
C THR A 79 -22.98 5.64 -12.70
N GLN A 80 -23.79 4.87 -11.98
CA GLN A 80 -23.86 3.42 -12.10
C GLN A 80 -25.25 2.96 -12.50
N ILE A 81 -25.34 1.74 -13.01
CA ILE A 81 -26.63 1.08 -13.25
C ILE A 81 -27.28 0.59 -11.94
N ASP A 82 -28.60 0.47 -11.94
CA ASP A 82 -29.42 0.02 -10.81
C ASP A 82 -30.35 -1.11 -11.27
N GLY A 83 -29.75 -2.28 -11.47
CA GLY A 83 -30.35 -3.48 -12.05
C GLY A 83 -29.51 -4.01 -13.21
N HIS A 84 -29.44 -5.34 -13.34
CA HIS A 84 -28.69 -5.98 -14.41
C HIS A 84 -29.14 -5.53 -15.80
N ALA A 85 -28.18 -5.38 -16.72
CA ALA A 85 -28.45 -5.17 -18.14
C ALA A 85 -27.83 -6.34 -18.92
N PHE A 86 -28.65 -7.15 -19.57
CA PHE A 86 -28.21 -8.36 -20.26
C PHE A 86 -28.10 -8.15 -21.77
N VAL A 87 -27.37 -9.04 -22.43
CA VAL A 87 -27.26 -9.09 -23.90
C VAL A 87 -28.63 -8.94 -24.57
N GLY A 88 -28.69 -8.09 -25.59
CA GLY A 88 -29.91 -7.76 -26.33
C GLY A 88 -30.79 -6.69 -25.68
N ALA A 89 -30.47 -6.21 -24.47
CA ALA A 89 -31.17 -5.08 -23.87
C ALA A 89 -30.95 -3.81 -24.69
N THR A 90 -31.98 -2.96 -24.75
CA THR A 90 -31.97 -1.64 -25.41
C THR A 90 -32.30 -0.52 -24.42
N SER A 91 -32.25 -0.84 -23.14
CA SER A 91 -32.53 0.07 -22.04
C SER A 91 -31.80 -0.36 -20.79
N LEU A 92 -31.39 0.60 -19.96
CA LEU A 92 -30.82 0.38 -18.63
C LEU A 92 -31.49 1.31 -17.62
N VAL A 93 -31.35 0.98 -16.34
CA VAL A 93 -31.80 1.81 -15.22
C VAL A 93 -30.56 2.35 -14.50
N THR A 94 -30.59 3.61 -14.12
CA THR A 94 -29.50 4.30 -13.39
C THR A 94 -29.90 4.57 -11.95
N THR A 95 -28.92 4.76 -11.07
CA THR A 95 -29.15 5.03 -9.62
C THR A 95 -29.89 6.32 -9.33
N ALA A 96 -29.88 7.28 -10.26
CA ALA A 96 -30.57 8.56 -10.15
C ALA A 96 -31.13 9.00 -11.50
N ALA A 97 -32.09 9.92 -11.50
CA ALA A 97 -32.55 10.53 -12.74
C ALA A 97 -31.40 11.33 -13.39
N MET A 98 -31.11 11.03 -14.65
CA MET A 98 -30.03 11.68 -15.38
C MET A 98 -30.52 12.93 -16.11
N ASN A 99 -29.66 13.95 -16.17
CA ASN A 99 -29.88 15.19 -16.93
C ASN A 99 -29.19 15.14 -18.32
N TRP A 100 -28.96 13.94 -18.83
CA TRP A 100 -28.56 13.69 -20.22
C TRP A 100 -29.72 13.97 -21.18
N GLU A 101 -29.43 13.97 -22.48
CA GLU A 101 -30.37 14.29 -23.54
C GLU A 101 -30.37 13.20 -24.62
N VAL A 102 -31.47 13.13 -25.39
CA VAL A 102 -31.54 12.24 -26.55
C VAL A 102 -30.49 12.65 -27.58
N GLY A 103 -29.72 11.67 -28.07
CA GLY A 103 -28.59 11.87 -28.97
C GLY A 103 -27.23 11.93 -28.28
N ASP A 104 -27.16 12.07 -26.95
CA ASP A 104 -25.90 11.93 -26.21
C ASP A 104 -25.36 10.50 -26.39
N GLU A 105 -24.04 10.39 -26.52
CA GLU A 105 -23.30 9.15 -26.44
C GLU A 105 -22.85 8.91 -25.01
N ILE A 106 -23.11 7.70 -24.52
CA ILE A 106 -22.67 7.19 -23.22
C ILE A 106 -21.81 5.94 -23.44
N VAL A 107 -20.98 5.62 -22.46
CA VAL A 107 -20.27 4.34 -22.40
C VAL A 107 -20.64 3.61 -21.13
N LEU A 108 -21.01 2.34 -21.27
CA LEU A 108 -21.22 1.39 -20.18
C LEU A 108 -19.92 0.62 -19.97
N THR A 109 -19.37 0.64 -18.75
CA THR A 109 -18.10 -0.04 -18.44
C THR A 109 -18.29 -1.56 -18.37
N PRO A 110 -17.21 -2.35 -18.51
CA PRO A 110 -17.25 -3.76 -18.21
C PRO A 110 -17.67 -3.99 -16.75
N SER A 111 -18.45 -5.04 -16.50
CA SER A 111 -18.53 -5.63 -15.15
C SER A 111 -17.96 -7.04 -15.11
N GLY A 112 -17.27 -7.49 -16.17
CA GLY A 112 -16.59 -8.78 -16.24
C GLY A 112 -15.07 -8.63 -16.13
N TYR A 113 -14.32 -9.47 -16.85
CA TYR A 113 -12.84 -9.49 -16.83
C TYR A 113 -12.22 -8.81 -18.05
N LEU A 114 -13.00 -8.60 -19.12
CA LEU A 114 -12.46 -8.19 -20.41
C LEU A 114 -12.75 -6.72 -20.66
N LEU A 115 -11.70 -5.94 -20.94
CA LEU A 115 -11.85 -4.52 -21.27
C LEU A 115 -12.76 -4.26 -22.49
N ASP A 116 -12.83 -5.20 -23.43
CA ASP A 116 -13.62 -5.07 -24.65
C ASP A 116 -15.13 -5.25 -24.41
N GLU A 117 -15.54 -5.58 -23.18
CA GLU A 117 -16.95 -5.59 -22.76
C GLU A 117 -17.50 -4.16 -22.53
N ALA A 118 -16.69 -3.12 -22.71
CA ALA A 118 -17.13 -1.72 -22.66
C ALA A 118 -17.94 -1.37 -23.92
N GLU A 119 -19.12 -0.77 -23.75
CA GLU A 119 -20.07 -0.54 -24.86
C GLU A 119 -20.44 0.94 -25.00
N VAL A 120 -20.26 1.50 -26.19
CA VAL A 120 -20.71 2.86 -26.52
C VAL A 120 -22.13 2.81 -27.07
N LEU A 121 -23.02 3.60 -26.47
CA LEU A 121 -24.44 3.60 -26.74
C LEU A 121 -24.92 5.03 -27.02
N THR A 122 -25.87 5.19 -27.93
CA THR A 122 -26.53 6.47 -28.20
C THR A 122 -27.91 6.49 -27.55
N ILE A 123 -28.20 7.51 -26.74
CA ILE A 123 -29.48 7.67 -26.07
C ILE A 123 -30.58 7.97 -27.10
N THR A 124 -31.68 7.24 -27.02
CA THR A 124 -32.87 7.39 -27.88
C THR A 124 -34.08 7.96 -27.15
N ASP A 125 -34.18 7.74 -25.83
CA ASP A 125 -35.27 8.24 -24.99
C ASP A 125 -34.88 8.16 -23.50
N ILE A 126 -35.34 9.10 -22.68
CA ILE A 126 -35.08 9.16 -21.23
C ILE A 126 -36.41 9.28 -20.48
N LYS A 127 -36.64 8.37 -19.53
CA LYS A 127 -37.85 8.36 -18.68
C LYS A 127 -37.46 8.15 -17.22
N GLY A 128 -37.29 9.24 -16.49
CA GLY A 128 -36.86 9.18 -15.09
C GLY A 128 -35.46 8.59 -14.99
N HIS A 129 -35.34 7.39 -14.43
CA HIS A 129 -34.07 6.66 -14.26
C HIS A 129 -33.77 5.71 -15.43
N THR A 130 -34.74 5.50 -16.33
CA THR A 130 -34.59 4.58 -17.46
C THR A 130 -34.05 5.31 -18.68
N ILE A 131 -32.95 4.81 -19.21
CA ILE A 131 -32.29 5.30 -20.42
C ILE A 131 -32.50 4.24 -21.51
N ASN A 132 -33.17 4.60 -22.60
CA ASN A 132 -33.27 3.77 -23.79
C ASN A 132 -32.17 4.16 -24.78
N PHE A 133 -31.59 3.19 -25.46
CA PHE A 133 -30.42 3.40 -26.29
C PHE A 133 -30.34 2.47 -27.49
N THR A 134 -29.40 2.76 -28.38
CA THR A 134 -28.99 1.92 -29.51
C THR A 134 -27.47 1.93 -29.63
N PRO A 135 -26.80 0.85 -30.08
CA PRO A 135 -27.34 -0.48 -30.40
C PRO A 135 -27.82 -1.26 -29.17
N ALA A 136 -28.38 -2.46 -29.38
CA ALA A 136 -28.67 -3.38 -28.28
C ALA A 136 -27.35 -3.92 -27.70
N LEU A 137 -27.32 -4.20 -26.39
CA LEU A 137 -26.12 -4.65 -25.70
C LEU A 137 -25.58 -5.98 -26.27
N GLU A 138 -24.28 -6.05 -26.42
CA GLU A 138 -23.53 -7.25 -26.82
C GLU A 138 -23.05 -8.05 -25.61
N TYR A 139 -22.91 -7.40 -24.44
CA TYR A 139 -22.41 -8.01 -23.21
C TYR A 139 -23.41 -7.90 -22.04
N ASN A 140 -23.19 -8.72 -21.01
CA ASN A 140 -23.95 -8.66 -19.76
C ASN A 140 -23.25 -7.71 -18.79
N HIS A 141 -24.05 -6.98 -18.00
CA HIS A 141 -23.57 -6.00 -17.03
C HIS A 141 -24.26 -6.16 -15.67
N TRP A 142 -23.45 -6.19 -14.62
CA TRP A 142 -23.87 -6.34 -13.25
C TRP A 142 -24.42 -5.03 -12.72
N GLY A 143 -25.54 -5.07 -12.01
CA GLY A 143 -26.23 -3.85 -11.57
C GLY A 143 -26.83 -3.94 -10.18
N GLU A 144 -26.46 -4.93 -9.37
CA GLU A 144 -26.96 -5.09 -8.01
C GLU A 144 -25.87 -4.87 -6.95
N LEU A 145 -26.22 -4.18 -5.86
CA LEU A 145 -25.35 -4.09 -4.70
C LEU A 145 -25.25 -5.44 -3.98
N GLN A 146 -24.09 -5.71 -3.42
CA GLN A 146 -23.85 -6.88 -2.60
C GLN A 146 -23.36 -6.49 -1.21
N THR A 147 -23.56 -7.38 -0.23
CA THR A 147 -23.13 -7.14 1.15
C THR A 147 -22.46 -8.38 1.69
N TYR A 148 -21.24 -8.20 2.19
CA TYR A 148 -20.40 -9.24 2.77
C TYR A 148 -19.81 -8.69 4.07
N ASP A 149 -20.00 -9.40 5.18
CA ASP A 149 -19.53 -8.96 6.50
C ASP A 149 -19.98 -7.54 6.90
N GLY A 150 -21.18 -7.13 6.47
CA GLY A 150 -21.69 -5.78 6.68
C GLY A 150 -21.06 -4.69 5.81
N LYS A 151 -20.03 -5.01 5.01
CA LYS A 151 -19.43 -4.12 4.00
C LYS A 151 -20.18 -4.25 2.68
N VAL A 152 -20.40 -3.11 2.00
CA VAL A 152 -21.00 -3.07 0.67
C VAL A 152 -19.92 -3.35 -0.37
N VAL A 153 -20.22 -4.26 -1.29
CA VAL A 153 -19.38 -4.58 -2.45
C VAL A 153 -20.16 -4.15 -3.68
N ASP A 154 -19.68 -3.08 -4.33
CA ASP A 154 -20.35 -2.45 -5.47
C ASP A 154 -19.62 -2.76 -6.77
N GLU A 155 -20.03 -3.83 -7.43
CA GLU A 155 -19.50 -4.26 -8.74
C GLU A 155 -20.41 -3.80 -9.89
N ARG A 156 -21.27 -2.80 -9.64
CA ARG A 156 -22.22 -2.33 -10.65
C ARG A 156 -21.47 -1.56 -11.73
N ALA A 157 -21.76 -1.88 -12.99
CA ALA A 157 -21.17 -1.19 -14.12
C ALA A 157 -21.47 0.32 -14.06
N GLU A 158 -20.44 1.11 -14.27
CA GLU A 158 -20.53 2.55 -14.44
C GLU A 158 -21.05 2.91 -15.84
N VAL A 159 -21.74 4.03 -15.94
CA VAL A 159 -22.18 4.65 -17.20
C VAL A 159 -21.68 6.07 -17.23
N ALA A 160 -20.83 6.41 -18.21
CA ALA A 160 -20.23 7.72 -18.36
C ALA A 160 -20.68 8.43 -19.64
N LEU A 161 -20.88 9.75 -19.54
CA LEU A 161 -21.21 10.62 -20.67
C LEU A 161 -19.94 10.92 -21.49
N LEU A 162 -19.98 10.63 -22.79
CA LEU A 162 -18.90 10.95 -23.72
C LEU A 162 -19.09 12.31 -24.39
N THR A 163 -20.33 12.66 -24.74
CA THR A 163 -20.65 13.87 -25.50
C THR A 163 -20.42 15.14 -24.69
N ARG A 164 -19.65 16.08 -25.26
CA ARG A 164 -19.58 17.48 -24.79
C ARG A 164 -19.84 18.45 -25.94
N ASN A 165 -20.39 19.62 -25.63
CA ASN A 165 -20.79 20.60 -26.63
C ASN A 165 -19.64 21.47 -27.16
N VAL A 166 -18.50 21.50 -26.48
CA VAL A 166 -17.26 22.11 -26.97
C VAL A 166 -16.25 20.99 -27.26
N THR A 167 -15.72 20.93 -28.48
CA THR A 167 -14.79 19.89 -28.93
C THR A 167 -13.51 20.50 -29.50
N ILE A 168 -12.36 19.99 -29.08
CA ILE A 168 -11.06 20.15 -29.75
C ILE A 168 -10.65 18.80 -30.31
N GLN A 169 -10.34 18.73 -31.61
CA GLN A 169 -10.10 17.46 -32.28
C GLN A 169 -8.96 17.48 -33.29
N GLY A 170 -8.34 16.32 -33.47
CA GLY A 170 -7.52 16.01 -34.63
C GLY A 170 -8.38 15.68 -35.86
N PRO A 171 -7.75 15.58 -37.04
CA PRO A 171 -8.46 15.18 -38.26
C PRO A 171 -9.00 13.75 -38.15
N GLU A 172 -10.03 13.42 -38.92
CA GLU A 172 -10.58 12.05 -38.97
C GLU A 172 -9.52 11.02 -39.39
N SER A 173 -8.61 11.38 -40.30
CA SER A 173 -7.52 10.51 -40.75
C SER A 173 -6.54 10.14 -39.63
N ALA A 174 -6.53 10.87 -38.50
CA ALA A 174 -5.59 10.64 -37.41
C ALA A 174 -5.65 9.22 -36.85
N VAL A 175 -6.83 8.58 -36.84
CA VAL A 175 -7.01 7.21 -36.32
C VAL A 175 -6.26 6.19 -37.17
N GLU A 176 -6.33 6.33 -38.49
CA GLU A 176 -5.64 5.44 -39.43
C GLU A 176 -4.15 5.79 -39.55
N ASP A 177 -3.83 7.09 -39.59
CA ASP A 177 -2.47 7.60 -39.78
C ASP A 177 -1.60 7.46 -38.50
N GLY A 178 -2.22 7.29 -37.33
CA GLY A 178 -1.54 7.37 -36.04
C GLY A 178 -0.96 8.76 -35.75
N TYR A 179 -1.62 9.82 -36.25
CA TYR A 179 -1.07 11.18 -36.22
C TYR A 179 -2.14 12.24 -35.93
N GLY A 180 -2.43 12.46 -34.64
CA GLY A 180 -3.40 13.45 -34.18
C GLY A 180 -2.82 14.86 -34.00
N ALA A 181 -3.69 15.79 -33.60
CA ALA A 181 -3.26 17.04 -32.98
C ALA A 181 -2.95 16.81 -31.49
N HIS A 182 -2.30 17.76 -30.84
CA HIS A 182 -1.96 17.66 -29.40
C HIS A 182 -2.16 19.01 -28.70
N ILE A 183 -2.43 18.96 -27.40
CA ILE A 183 -2.54 20.16 -26.55
C ILE A 183 -1.26 20.28 -25.73
N MET A 184 -0.72 21.50 -25.60
CA MET A 184 0.46 21.77 -24.78
C MET A 184 0.34 23.12 -24.08
N ILE A 185 0.35 23.08 -22.75
CA ILE A 185 0.32 24.28 -21.89
C ILE A 185 1.75 24.54 -21.43
N MET A 186 2.38 25.56 -22.01
CA MET A 186 3.79 25.87 -21.81
C MET A 186 4.03 26.62 -20.49
N PRO A 187 5.30 26.72 -20.04
CA PRO A 187 5.68 27.66 -19.00
C PRO A 187 5.22 29.08 -19.37
N GLU A 188 4.96 29.91 -18.35
CA GLU A 188 4.50 31.29 -18.51
C GLU A 188 3.13 31.47 -19.19
N SER A 189 2.38 30.40 -19.46
CA SER A 189 0.97 30.53 -19.89
C SER A 189 0.14 31.22 -18.80
N GLY A 190 -0.89 31.95 -19.22
CA GLY A 190 -1.88 32.50 -18.30
C GLY A 190 -2.77 31.42 -17.68
N PRO A 191 -3.81 31.81 -16.92
CA PRO A 191 -4.75 30.87 -16.30
C PRO A 191 -5.38 29.91 -17.31
N VAL A 192 -5.52 28.65 -16.89
CA VAL A 192 -6.17 27.58 -17.67
C VAL A 192 -7.36 27.02 -16.89
N ASN A 193 -8.56 27.39 -17.31
CA ASN A 193 -9.81 27.00 -16.64
C ASN A 193 -10.77 26.37 -17.66
N VAL A 194 -10.90 25.04 -17.59
CA VAL A 194 -11.63 24.26 -18.59
C VAL A 194 -12.69 23.37 -17.94
N GLU A 195 -13.91 23.43 -18.45
CA GLU A 195 -15.03 22.61 -18.02
C GLU A 195 -15.95 22.24 -19.19
N GLY A 196 -16.37 20.97 -19.27
CA GLY A 196 -17.27 20.52 -20.34
C GLY A 196 -16.61 20.47 -21.74
N LEU A 197 -15.31 20.16 -21.81
CA LEU A 197 -14.57 20.02 -23.07
C LEU A 197 -14.50 18.55 -23.51
N GLN A 198 -14.67 18.28 -24.80
CA GLN A 198 -14.30 17.01 -25.42
C GLN A 198 -13.01 17.16 -26.23
N VAL A 199 -12.07 16.26 -26.00
CA VAL A 199 -10.78 16.14 -26.68
C VAL A 199 -10.82 14.84 -27.47
N LEU A 200 -10.75 14.91 -28.81
CA LEU A 200 -11.08 13.79 -29.69
C LEU A 200 -10.00 13.51 -30.74
N ARG A 201 -9.54 12.25 -30.84
CA ARG A 201 -8.51 11.81 -31.83
C ARG A 201 -7.22 12.63 -31.75
N MET A 202 -6.74 12.84 -30.52
CA MET A 202 -5.54 13.63 -30.21
C MET A 202 -4.37 12.72 -29.76
N GLY A 203 -3.17 13.27 -29.75
CA GLY A 203 -1.92 12.58 -29.44
C GLY A 203 -1.17 12.12 -30.69
N GLN A 204 0.15 11.96 -30.57
CA GLN A 204 1.03 11.49 -31.66
C GLN A 204 1.96 10.37 -31.15
N PRO A 205 1.57 9.09 -31.34
CA PRO A 205 2.39 7.93 -31.00
C PRO A 205 3.86 8.06 -31.42
N GLY A 206 4.79 7.65 -30.55
CA GLY A 206 6.23 7.66 -30.82
C GLY A 206 6.90 9.04 -30.68
N ARG A 207 6.13 10.08 -30.34
CA ARG A 207 6.64 11.45 -30.17
C ARG A 207 6.38 11.93 -28.74
N ALA A 208 7.43 11.98 -27.92
CA ALA A 208 7.36 12.46 -26.52
C ALA A 208 6.67 13.83 -26.42
N ALA A 209 5.94 14.11 -25.34
CA ALA A 209 5.20 15.36 -25.09
C ALA A 209 3.98 15.66 -25.99
N ARG A 210 3.65 14.81 -26.99
CA ARG A 210 2.54 15.05 -27.94
C ARG A 210 1.32 14.27 -27.48
N TYR A 211 0.66 14.79 -26.46
CA TYR A 211 -0.44 14.13 -25.75
C TYR A 211 -1.78 14.84 -25.96
N SER A 212 -2.87 14.17 -25.59
CA SER A 212 -4.22 14.72 -25.75
C SER A 212 -4.43 15.99 -24.93
N TRP A 213 -3.96 15.99 -23.67
CA TRP A 213 -3.91 17.14 -22.79
C TRP A 213 -2.61 17.12 -21.98
N HIS A 214 -1.86 18.22 -21.95
CA HIS A 214 -0.51 18.24 -21.36
C HIS A 214 -0.15 19.61 -20.76
N TRP A 215 -0.01 19.67 -19.44
CA TRP A 215 0.76 20.73 -18.80
C TRP A 215 2.24 20.39 -18.86
N HIS A 216 3.01 21.19 -19.58
CA HIS A 216 4.42 20.91 -19.88
C HIS A 216 5.34 21.87 -19.12
N LEU A 217 5.95 21.36 -18.04
CA LEU A 217 6.91 22.08 -17.20
C LEU A 217 6.35 23.41 -16.67
N ALA A 218 5.06 23.41 -16.35
CA ALA A 218 4.27 24.62 -16.18
C ALA A 218 4.45 25.27 -14.80
N GLY A 219 5.20 24.65 -13.89
CA GLY A 219 5.46 25.12 -12.53
C GLY A 219 4.22 25.01 -11.62
N ASP A 220 4.13 25.86 -10.61
CA ASP A 220 2.93 25.95 -9.77
C ASP A 220 1.77 26.56 -10.56
N ARG A 221 0.68 25.80 -10.63
CA ARG A 221 -0.55 26.13 -11.35
C ARG A 221 -1.76 26.16 -10.44
N THR A 222 -1.57 26.59 -9.20
CA THR A 222 -2.68 26.84 -8.26
C THR A 222 -3.79 27.66 -8.92
N GLY A 223 -4.96 27.06 -9.05
CA GLY A 223 -6.15 27.66 -9.68
C GLY A 223 -6.45 27.16 -11.09
N ASP A 224 -5.50 26.53 -11.78
CA ASP A 224 -5.77 25.84 -13.04
C ASP A 224 -6.60 24.58 -12.79
N TYR A 225 -7.55 24.31 -13.69
CA TYR A 225 -8.38 23.12 -13.61
C TYR A 225 -8.86 22.63 -14.97
N ILE A 226 -9.07 21.32 -15.04
CA ILE A 226 -9.93 20.70 -16.05
C ILE A 226 -10.95 19.80 -15.36
N ARG A 227 -12.24 20.08 -15.59
CA ARG A 227 -13.33 19.35 -14.94
C ARG A 227 -14.38 18.88 -15.92
N ARG A 228 -15.09 17.80 -15.60
CA ARG A 228 -16.28 17.35 -16.36
C ARG A 228 -16.03 17.29 -17.87
N SER A 229 -14.84 16.88 -18.25
CA SER A 229 -14.34 16.87 -19.63
C SER A 229 -14.04 15.45 -20.07
N THR A 230 -13.98 15.24 -21.37
CA THR A 230 -13.83 13.90 -21.97
C THR A 230 -12.60 13.89 -22.87
N VAL A 231 -11.71 12.90 -22.71
CA VAL A 231 -10.72 12.53 -23.73
C VAL A 231 -11.17 11.22 -24.36
N ARG A 232 -11.35 11.21 -25.68
CA ARG A 232 -11.88 10.07 -26.42
C ARG A 232 -11.02 9.73 -27.63
N ASP A 233 -10.81 8.43 -27.84
CA ASP A 233 -10.06 7.88 -28.98
C ASP A 233 -8.65 8.48 -29.07
N ALA A 234 -7.98 8.59 -27.92
CA ALA A 234 -6.66 9.19 -27.81
C ALA A 234 -5.58 8.24 -28.33
N LEU A 235 -4.75 8.75 -29.23
CA LEU A 235 -3.69 7.99 -29.89
C LEU A 235 -2.43 7.88 -29.02
N GLN A 236 -2.23 8.81 -28.08
CA GLN A 236 -1.14 8.76 -27.11
C GLN A 236 -1.48 9.60 -25.88
N ARG A 237 -1.71 8.90 -24.75
CA ARG A 237 -2.01 9.42 -23.42
C ARG A 237 -3.26 10.31 -23.32
N GLY A 238 -3.86 10.32 -22.14
CA GLY A 238 -4.99 11.19 -21.82
C GLY A 238 -4.54 12.52 -21.22
N PHE A 239 -4.75 12.70 -19.91
CA PHE A 239 -4.40 13.90 -19.16
C PHE A 239 -3.02 13.77 -18.53
N VAL A 240 -2.09 14.64 -18.93
CA VAL A 240 -0.69 14.59 -18.50
C VAL A 240 -0.30 15.84 -17.72
N VAL A 241 0.24 15.62 -16.52
CA VAL A 241 0.87 16.64 -15.67
C VAL A 241 2.37 16.34 -15.61
N HIS A 242 3.17 17.26 -16.14
CA HIS A 242 4.63 17.10 -16.27
C HIS A 242 5.32 18.36 -15.75
N GLY A 243 6.18 18.22 -14.74
CA GLY A 243 6.89 19.32 -14.07
C GLY A 243 5.96 20.46 -13.64
N THR A 244 4.76 20.10 -13.17
CA THR A 244 3.65 21.01 -12.86
C THR A 244 3.00 20.61 -11.54
N ASP A 245 2.68 21.60 -10.71
CA ASP A 245 2.15 21.42 -9.36
C ASP A 245 0.77 22.06 -9.20
N ASN A 246 0.00 21.58 -8.22
CA ASN A 246 -1.26 22.17 -7.74
C ASN A 246 -2.39 22.36 -8.78
N VAL A 247 -2.48 21.50 -9.80
CA VAL A 247 -3.65 21.48 -10.70
C VAL A 247 -4.81 20.64 -10.15
N LEU A 248 -6.04 20.96 -10.59
CA LEU A 248 -7.23 20.14 -10.32
C LEU A 248 -7.69 19.41 -11.60
N VAL A 249 -7.70 18.08 -11.55
CA VAL A 249 -8.25 17.19 -12.58
C VAL A 249 -9.42 16.44 -11.98
N GLU A 250 -10.65 16.85 -12.31
CA GLU A 250 -11.86 16.39 -11.61
C GLU A 250 -13.00 15.93 -12.51
N GLU A 251 -13.63 14.81 -12.16
CA GLU A 251 -14.83 14.31 -12.83
C GLU A 251 -14.64 14.20 -14.36
N ASN A 252 -13.44 13.83 -14.82
CA ASN A 252 -13.15 13.66 -16.23
C ASN A 252 -13.31 12.20 -16.66
N VAL A 253 -13.66 12.00 -17.93
CA VAL A 253 -13.81 10.68 -18.55
C VAL A 253 -12.70 10.50 -19.58
N THR A 254 -11.99 9.38 -19.54
CA THR A 254 -11.17 8.94 -20.67
C THR A 254 -11.76 7.67 -21.25
N TYR A 255 -11.96 7.60 -22.57
CA TYR A 255 -12.42 6.41 -23.27
C TYR A 255 -11.52 6.08 -24.45
N ASN A 256 -11.11 4.80 -24.56
CA ASN A 256 -10.30 4.30 -25.67
C ASN A 256 -8.99 5.09 -25.84
N VAL A 257 -8.14 5.02 -24.82
CA VAL A 257 -6.86 5.76 -24.77
C VAL A 257 -5.69 4.80 -24.92
N LYS A 258 -4.78 5.08 -25.85
CA LYS A 258 -3.50 4.36 -25.94
C LYS A 258 -2.51 4.89 -24.90
N ASN A 259 -1.73 3.99 -24.29
CA ASN A 259 -0.76 4.25 -23.22
C ASN A 259 -1.42 4.57 -21.85
N HIS A 260 -0.95 5.59 -21.13
CA HIS A 260 -1.51 5.97 -19.82
C HIS A 260 -2.67 6.96 -19.94
N ALA A 261 -3.77 6.76 -19.21
CA ALA A 261 -4.95 7.63 -19.32
C ALA A 261 -4.84 8.90 -18.46
N PHE A 262 -4.44 8.77 -17.20
CA PHE A 262 -4.19 9.88 -16.28
C PHE A 262 -2.76 9.79 -15.74
N ILE A 263 -2.02 10.90 -15.81
CA ILE A 263 -0.64 10.99 -15.35
C ILE A 263 -0.52 12.16 -14.36
N PRO A 264 -0.67 11.90 -13.05
CA PRO A 264 -0.50 12.91 -12.01
C PRO A 264 0.93 13.44 -11.83
N ALA A 265 1.94 12.61 -12.15
CA ALA A 265 3.35 12.95 -12.01
C ALA A 265 4.20 12.18 -13.02
N GLU A 266 4.65 12.84 -14.09
CA GLU A 266 5.45 12.22 -15.15
C GLU A 266 6.92 12.05 -14.77
N ASP A 267 7.52 13.05 -14.12
CA ASP A 267 8.93 13.03 -13.72
C ASP A 267 9.13 12.63 -12.25
N GLY A 268 8.10 12.82 -11.43
CA GLY A 268 8.06 12.47 -10.00
C GLY A 268 8.33 13.66 -9.06
N ASN A 269 8.60 14.85 -9.58
CA ASN A 269 8.72 16.08 -8.78
C ASN A 269 7.41 16.87 -8.68
N GLU A 270 6.37 16.43 -9.39
CA GLU A 270 5.06 17.07 -9.41
C GLU A 270 4.30 16.78 -8.10
N ILE A 271 3.84 17.81 -7.40
CA ILE A 271 3.16 17.67 -6.09
C ILE A 271 1.84 18.44 -6.04
N GLY A 272 0.93 17.97 -5.19
CA GLY A 272 -0.32 18.68 -4.90
C GLY A 272 -1.35 18.65 -6.04
N ASN A 273 -1.13 17.89 -7.11
CA ASN A 273 -2.10 17.73 -8.19
C ASN A 273 -3.23 16.80 -7.72
N LEU A 274 -4.45 17.33 -7.66
CA LEU A 274 -5.61 16.61 -7.17
C LEU A 274 -6.35 15.93 -8.33
N PHE A 275 -6.41 14.60 -8.28
CA PHE A 275 -7.19 13.77 -9.19
C PHE A 275 -8.40 13.22 -8.45
N ARG A 276 -9.59 13.75 -8.74
CA ARG A 276 -10.83 13.41 -8.02
C ARG A 276 -11.96 12.98 -8.93
N GLY A 277 -12.59 11.84 -8.65
CA GLY A 277 -13.83 11.44 -9.33
C GLY A 277 -13.67 11.14 -10.83
N ASN A 278 -12.44 10.91 -11.31
CA ASN A 278 -12.18 10.65 -12.72
C ASN A 278 -12.40 9.17 -13.05
N ILE A 279 -12.81 8.87 -14.27
CA ILE A 279 -13.00 7.50 -14.74
C ILE A 279 -12.22 7.23 -16.02
N ALA A 280 -11.39 6.19 -15.99
CA ALA A 280 -10.67 5.68 -17.14
C ALA A 280 -11.32 4.40 -17.66
N ILE A 281 -11.73 4.42 -18.92
CA ILE A 281 -12.45 3.32 -19.56
C ILE A 281 -11.66 2.86 -20.78
N ARG A 282 -11.33 1.57 -20.83
CA ARG A 282 -10.69 0.95 -22.00
C ARG A 282 -9.34 1.61 -22.35
N THR A 283 -8.36 1.39 -21.49
CA THR A 283 -6.98 1.87 -21.68
C THR A 283 -6.15 0.79 -22.38
N HIS A 284 -5.50 1.14 -23.49
CA HIS A 284 -4.80 0.23 -24.39
C HIS A 284 -3.29 0.30 -24.24
N ARG A 285 -2.63 -0.85 -24.39
CA ARG A 285 -1.17 -0.90 -24.50
C ARG A 285 -0.71 -0.21 -25.80
N THR A 286 0.42 0.49 -25.73
CA THR A 286 1.07 1.04 -26.93
C THR A 286 1.76 -0.07 -27.74
N GLU A 287 1.58 -0.03 -29.06
CA GLU A 287 2.22 -0.97 -29.99
C GLU A 287 3.74 -0.79 -30.01
N ASP A 288 4.49 -1.90 -30.07
CA ASP A 288 5.95 -1.87 -30.18
C ASP A 288 6.38 -1.03 -31.40
N GLY A 289 7.29 -0.07 -31.20
CA GLY A 289 7.71 0.89 -32.24
C GLY A 289 6.96 2.22 -32.26
N THR A 290 5.85 2.32 -31.52
CA THR A 290 5.08 3.57 -31.33
C THR A 290 5.17 4.14 -29.91
N MET A 291 6.05 3.57 -29.09
CA MET A 291 6.41 4.11 -27.77
C MET A 291 7.22 5.39 -27.94
N ALA A 292 6.80 6.48 -27.29
CA ALA A 292 7.57 7.72 -27.20
C ALA A 292 8.87 7.54 -26.39
N PHE A 293 8.88 6.59 -25.45
CA PHE A 293 10.02 6.23 -24.62
C PHE A 293 10.32 4.72 -24.72
N PRO A 294 10.85 4.24 -25.87
CA PRO A 294 11.02 2.81 -26.14
C PRO A 294 12.13 2.15 -25.30
N HIS A 295 11.95 0.85 -25.04
CA HIS A 295 12.79 0.02 -24.17
C HIS A 295 14.23 -0.26 -24.65
N GLY A 296 15.17 -0.34 -23.70
CA GLY A 296 16.07 -1.48 -23.52
C GLY A 296 15.72 -2.19 -22.21
N ARG A 297 15.63 -3.53 -22.17
CA ARG A 297 14.99 -4.28 -21.05
C ARG A 297 15.59 -4.11 -19.65
N HIS A 298 16.78 -3.52 -19.46
CA HIS A 298 17.45 -3.44 -18.15
C HIS A 298 18.53 -2.34 -18.06
N SER A 299 18.30 -1.12 -18.57
CA SER A 299 19.28 -0.03 -18.39
C SER A 299 18.71 1.07 -17.50
N GLU A 300 19.28 1.21 -16.30
CA GLU A 300 19.04 2.25 -15.28
C GLU A 300 19.34 3.69 -15.75
N THR A 301 19.52 3.93 -17.06
CA THR A 301 20.09 5.17 -17.60
C THR A 301 19.19 5.91 -18.60
N ALA A 302 17.97 5.43 -18.86
CA ALA A 302 16.97 6.14 -19.69
C ALA A 302 15.61 6.19 -18.96
N SER A 303 14.87 7.30 -19.07
CA SER A 303 13.51 7.40 -18.54
C SER A 303 12.60 6.43 -19.30
N THR A 304 12.36 5.24 -18.73
CA THR A 304 11.63 4.18 -19.43
C THR A 304 10.11 4.34 -19.39
N GLN A 305 9.57 5.32 -18.65
CA GLN A 305 8.15 5.68 -18.41
C GLN A 305 7.12 4.54 -18.55
N SER A 306 7.55 3.33 -18.22
CA SER A 306 6.88 2.04 -18.42
C SER A 306 5.88 1.89 -19.57
N GLU A 307 6.13 2.46 -20.75
CA GLU A 307 5.11 2.51 -21.83
C GLU A 307 4.67 1.16 -22.40
N HIS A 308 5.39 0.09 -22.07
CA HIS A 308 5.05 -1.30 -22.36
C HIS A 308 3.98 -1.89 -21.42
N ARG A 309 3.66 -1.18 -20.32
CA ARG A 309 2.66 -1.48 -19.29
C ARG A 309 1.70 -0.29 -19.19
N ALA A 310 0.63 -0.28 -19.99
CA ALA A 310 -0.34 0.81 -19.92
C ALA A 310 -1.00 0.89 -18.54
N SER A 311 -1.49 2.07 -18.17
CA SER A 311 -2.20 2.23 -16.89
C SER A 311 -3.31 3.25 -16.97
N ALA A 312 -4.40 3.01 -16.26
CA ALA A 312 -5.44 4.03 -16.10
C ALA A 312 -4.87 5.25 -15.38
N PHE A 313 -4.16 5.05 -14.28
CA PHE A 313 -3.44 6.08 -13.54
C PHE A 313 -1.97 5.66 -13.41
N TRP A 314 -1.05 6.50 -13.91
CA TRP A 314 0.39 6.25 -13.82
C TRP A 314 1.10 7.45 -13.18
N MET A 315 1.89 7.21 -12.14
CA MET A 315 2.57 8.26 -11.39
C MET A 315 3.92 7.80 -10.84
N ARG A 316 4.85 8.75 -10.67
CA ARG A 316 6.21 8.49 -10.18
C ARG A 316 6.50 8.94 -8.74
N ASN A 317 5.47 9.33 -7.99
CA ASN A 317 5.56 9.70 -6.57
C ASN A 317 4.22 9.49 -5.85
N TYR A 318 4.19 9.76 -4.55
CA TYR A 318 3.01 9.60 -3.69
C TYR A 318 2.34 10.93 -3.27
N HIS A 319 2.80 12.07 -3.79
CA HIS A 319 2.46 13.40 -3.25
C HIS A 319 1.30 14.09 -3.98
N ASN A 320 0.55 13.31 -4.76
CA ASN A 320 -0.62 13.76 -5.50
C ASN A 320 -1.84 13.00 -4.98
N PRO A 321 -2.88 13.69 -4.49
CA PRO A 321 -4.08 13.03 -4.00
C PRO A 321 -4.91 12.38 -5.12
N LEU A 322 -5.25 11.11 -4.95
CA LEU A 322 -6.13 10.33 -5.81
C LEU A 322 -7.36 9.90 -4.99
N ILE A 323 -8.52 10.52 -5.25
CA ILE A 323 -9.73 10.31 -4.47
C ILE A 323 -10.93 9.96 -5.36
N GLY A 324 -11.59 8.83 -5.12
CA GLY A 324 -12.85 8.52 -5.80
C GLY A 324 -12.70 8.21 -7.31
N ASN A 325 -11.51 7.79 -7.77
CA ASN A 325 -11.28 7.53 -9.19
C ASN A 325 -11.57 6.08 -9.56
N VAL A 326 -11.93 5.84 -10.81
CA VAL A 326 -12.29 4.52 -11.34
C VAL A 326 -11.37 4.14 -12.51
N ALA A 327 -10.78 2.96 -12.44
CA ALA A 327 -10.07 2.31 -13.53
C ALA A 327 -10.87 1.10 -14.02
N ALA A 328 -11.50 1.21 -15.19
CA ALA A 328 -12.40 0.21 -15.76
C ALA A 328 -11.89 -0.27 -17.12
N GLY A 329 -11.26 -1.45 -17.17
CA GLY A 329 -10.73 -1.99 -18.42
C GLY A 329 -9.36 -1.43 -18.78
N VAL A 330 -8.30 -2.19 -18.51
CA VAL A 330 -6.94 -1.87 -18.94
C VAL A 330 -6.31 -3.11 -19.57
N GLU A 331 -5.85 -2.98 -20.82
CA GLU A 331 -5.20 -4.05 -21.58
C GLU A 331 -3.73 -4.21 -21.18
N ASP A 332 -3.33 -5.42 -20.81
CA ASP A 332 -1.95 -5.77 -20.47
C ASP A 332 -1.34 -4.68 -19.57
N GLY A 333 -2.05 -4.31 -18.50
CA GLY A 333 -1.71 -3.10 -17.77
C GLY A 333 -2.16 -3.11 -16.32
N ILE A 334 -2.30 -1.90 -15.76
CA ILE A 334 -2.43 -1.64 -14.34
C ILE A 334 -3.52 -0.58 -14.12
N GLY A 335 -4.38 -0.74 -13.11
CA GLY A 335 -5.33 0.31 -12.73
C GLY A 335 -4.58 1.54 -12.22
N PHE A 336 -3.93 1.42 -11.06
CA PHE A 336 -3.14 2.47 -10.43
C PHE A 336 -1.68 2.03 -10.31
N PHE A 337 -0.76 2.75 -10.96
CA PHE A 337 0.65 2.38 -11.03
C PHE A 337 1.57 3.45 -10.45
N TYR A 338 2.13 3.19 -9.28
CA TYR A 338 3.26 3.93 -8.71
C TYR A 338 4.57 3.32 -9.24
N ASP A 339 5.23 3.98 -10.17
CA ASP A 339 6.35 3.45 -10.98
C ASP A 339 7.70 4.11 -10.62
N ARG A 340 8.73 3.28 -10.34
CA ARG A 340 10.10 3.74 -10.04
C ARG A 340 11.01 3.77 -11.28
N THR A 341 10.60 3.16 -12.38
CA THR A 341 11.49 2.88 -13.52
C THR A 341 11.88 4.15 -14.29
N GLY A 342 13.17 4.50 -14.26
CA GLY A 342 13.72 5.60 -15.07
C GLY A 342 13.63 6.99 -14.44
N ARG A 343 13.61 7.09 -13.09
CA ARG A 343 13.82 8.35 -12.37
C ARG A 343 15.11 9.04 -12.83
N SER A 344 15.10 10.37 -12.98
CA SER A 344 16.36 11.11 -13.02
C SER A 344 17.05 11.00 -11.65
N ARG A 345 18.39 10.94 -11.64
CA ARG A 345 19.18 10.85 -10.40
C ARG A 345 19.00 12.05 -9.46
N ASP A 346 18.36 13.13 -9.90
CA ASP A 346 18.28 14.40 -9.18
C ASP A 346 17.04 14.52 -8.26
N PHE A 347 16.19 13.48 -8.17
CA PHE A 347 14.85 13.59 -7.55
C PHE A 347 14.68 13.11 -6.10
N ASN A 348 15.71 12.54 -5.46
CA ASN A 348 15.58 11.96 -4.10
C ASN A 348 15.04 12.93 -3.02
N HIS A 349 15.00 14.25 -3.26
CA HIS A 349 14.51 15.21 -2.28
C HIS A 349 12.99 15.16 -2.04
N PHE A 350 12.19 14.85 -3.07
CA PHE A 350 10.73 14.95 -2.98
C PHE A 350 10.11 13.78 -2.22
N ASP A 351 10.63 12.55 -2.38
CA ASP A 351 10.12 11.37 -1.69
C ASP A 351 10.30 11.43 -0.15
N HIS A 352 11.16 12.32 0.35
CA HIS A 352 11.36 12.55 1.78
C HIS A 352 10.48 13.69 2.33
N LEU A 353 9.63 14.31 1.50
CA LEU A 353 8.72 15.34 1.99
C LEU A 353 7.74 14.69 2.97
N PRO A 354 7.47 15.33 4.13
CA PRO A 354 6.59 14.79 5.17
C PRO A 354 5.10 14.90 4.79
N GLN A 355 4.76 14.63 3.53
CA GLN A 355 3.42 14.71 3.01
C GLN A 355 2.79 13.32 2.98
N ALA A 356 1.62 13.20 3.60
CA ALA A 356 0.86 11.96 3.61
C ALA A 356 0.48 11.53 2.20
N VAL A 357 0.50 10.22 1.97
CA VAL A 357 -0.15 9.61 0.81
C VAL A 357 -1.66 9.83 0.95
N VAL A 358 -2.31 10.22 -0.14
CA VAL A 358 -3.78 10.34 -0.18
C VAL A 358 -4.29 9.50 -1.34
N PHE A 359 -4.63 8.26 -1.04
CA PHE A 359 -5.25 7.30 -1.95
C PHE A 359 -6.48 6.73 -1.25
N GLN A 360 -7.67 7.18 -1.67
CA GLN A 360 -8.93 6.87 -0.99
C GLN A 360 -10.09 6.71 -1.97
N ASP A 361 -11.05 5.83 -1.66
CA ASP A 361 -12.30 5.62 -2.40
C ASP A 361 -12.10 5.25 -3.88
N ASN A 362 -10.95 4.71 -4.24
CA ASN A 362 -10.64 4.37 -5.63
C ASN A 362 -11.17 2.96 -5.98
N VAL A 363 -11.48 2.75 -7.26
CA VAL A 363 -11.97 1.47 -7.79
C VAL A 363 -11.12 1.02 -8.98
N ALA A 364 -10.76 -0.26 -9.04
CA ALA A 364 -10.11 -0.85 -10.21
C ALA A 364 -10.75 -2.18 -10.61
N HIS A 365 -11.14 -2.32 -11.87
CA HIS A 365 -11.75 -3.55 -12.37
C HIS A 365 -11.52 -3.81 -13.87
N ALA A 366 -11.78 -5.06 -14.27
CA ALA A 366 -11.56 -5.56 -15.62
C ALA A 366 -10.12 -5.31 -16.14
N ILE A 367 -9.14 -5.47 -15.25
CA ILE A 367 -7.72 -5.29 -15.59
C ILE A 367 -7.21 -6.59 -16.18
N GLY A 368 -7.24 -6.66 -17.52
CA GLY A 368 -7.12 -7.91 -18.26
C GLY A 368 -5.83 -8.03 -19.08
N VAL A 369 -5.50 -9.28 -19.44
CA VAL A 369 -4.44 -9.61 -20.39
C VAL A 369 -5.05 -10.27 -21.64
N PRO A 370 -5.24 -9.55 -22.76
CA PRO A 370 -5.80 -10.16 -23.96
C PRO A 370 -4.92 -11.29 -24.52
N GLY A 371 -5.50 -12.48 -24.70
CA GLY A 371 -5.06 -13.40 -25.75
C GLY A 371 -3.71 -14.13 -25.62
N ARG A 372 -3.33 -14.66 -24.45
CA ARG A 372 -2.26 -15.70 -24.36
C ARG A 372 -2.71 -17.00 -23.70
N ASN A 373 -3.64 -17.68 -24.34
CA ASN A 373 -4.18 -18.99 -23.92
C ASN A 373 -3.20 -20.19 -24.02
N ASN A 374 -1.93 -20.01 -24.39
CA ASN A 374 -1.06 -21.13 -24.80
C ASN A 374 0.34 -21.24 -24.17
N ASN A 375 0.68 -20.55 -23.07
CA ASN A 375 1.96 -20.80 -22.39
C ASN A 375 1.78 -21.54 -21.06
N ALA A 376 1.37 -22.81 -21.18
CA ALA A 376 1.75 -23.84 -20.24
C ALA A 376 3.29 -24.01 -20.28
N GLY A 377 3.97 -23.63 -19.21
CA GLY A 377 5.36 -24.03 -18.98
C GLY A 377 6.38 -22.90 -19.07
N SER A 378 6.66 -22.25 -17.94
CA SER A 378 8.00 -22.17 -17.36
C SER A 378 8.02 -21.15 -16.22
N ASN A 379 8.68 -21.48 -15.11
CA ASN A 379 9.04 -20.54 -14.04
C ASN A 379 10.02 -19.42 -14.52
N VAL A 380 10.38 -19.38 -15.81
CA VAL A 380 11.15 -18.30 -16.44
C VAL A 380 10.21 -17.20 -16.99
N ALA A 381 8.91 -17.50 -17.16
CA ALA A 381 7.88 -16.53 -17.55
C ALA A 381 7.41 -15.64 -16.38
N MET A 382 7.83 -15.93 -15.15
CA MET A 382 7.43 -15.18 -13.96
C MET A 382 7.87 -13.71 -14.03
N TYR A 383 9.06 -13.42 -14.59
CA TYR A 383 9.58 -12.05 -14.78
C TYR A 383 9.49 -11.49 -16.20
N GLY A 384 9.20 -12.34 -17.20
CA GLY A 384 8.99 -11.86 -18.57
C GLY A 384 7.66 -11.12 -18.75
N PHE A 385 6.75 -11.28 -17.78
CA PHE A 385 5.36 -10.78 -17.73
C PHE A 385 4.95 -10.20 -16.35
N THR A 386 5.89 -10.02 -15.41
CA THR A 386 5.64 -9.24 -14.18
C THR A 386 5.26 -7.81 -14.58
N GLY A 387 4.03 -7.38 -14.35
CA GLY A 387 3.61 -6.02 -14.72
C GLY A 387 2.17 -5.83 -15.21
N HIS A 388 1.35 -6.87 -15.32
CA HIS A 388 0.05 -6.80 -16.00
C HIS A 388 -1.05 -7.50 -15.20
N GLY A 389 -2.27 -6.96 -15.24
CA GLY A 389 -3.45 -7.53 -14.58
C GLY A 389 -3.63 -7.09 -13.13
N PHE A 390 -3.15 -5.89 -12.78
CA PHE A 390 -3.12 -5.39 -11.40
C PHE A 390 -4.11 -4.25 -11.15
N GLY A 391 -4.90 -4.34 -10.07
CA GLY A 391 -5.72 -3.22 -9.62
C GLY A 391 -4.85 -2.04 -9.19
N LEU A 392 -3.98 -2.28 -8.19
CA LEU A 392 -2.96 -1.36 -7.69
C LEU A 392 -1.59 -2.03 -7.79
N PHE A 393 -0.60 -1.32 -8.32
CA PHE A 393 0.80 -1.73 -8.27
C PHE A 393 1.67 -0.61 -7.70
N VAL A 394 2.27 -0.88 -6.54
CA VAL A 394 3.33 -0.06 -5.94
C VAL A 394 4.68 -0.73 -6.22
N ASP A 395 5.44 -0.16 -7.15
CA ASP A 395 6.84 -0.54 -7.39
C ASP A 395 7.72 -0.15 -6.18
N ASN A 396 8.96 -0.63 -6.11
CA ASN A 396 9.85 -0.31 -5.00
C ASN A 396 10.43 1.11 -5.15
N PHE A 397 10.03 2.05 -4.31
CA PHE A 397 10.62 3.36 -4.06
C PHE A 397 11.55 3.24 -2.85
N ASP A 398 12.88 3.14 -3.04
CA ASP A 398 13.80 3.21 -1.89
C ASP A 398 13.72 4.61 -1.25
N ILE A 399 12.76 4.79 -0.32
CA ILE A 399 12.41 6.08 0.29
C ILE A 399 13.52 6.55 1.25
N GLY A 400 14.60 5.79 1.42
CA GLY A 400 15.79 6.12 2.23
C GLY A 400 15.54 6.42 3.71
N ASN A 401 14.28 6.46 4.13
CA ASN A 401 13.80 6.80 5.45
C ASN A 401 12.77 5.74 5.86
N GLU A 402 13.19 4.79 6.71
CA GLU A 402 12.31 3.74 7.25
C GLU A 402 11.22 4.30 8.19
N ASP A 403 11.19 5.62 8.47
CA ASP A 403 10.24 6.26 9.38
C ASP A 403 8.96 6.82 8.71
N VAL A 404 8.90 6.88 7.36
CA VAL A 404 7.70 7.37 6.64
C VAL A 404 6.79 6.20 6.33
N GLU A 405 5.65 6.12 7.01
CA GLU A 405 4.62 5.09 6.75
C GLU A 405 3.70 5.58 5.62
N LEU A 406 3.58 4.79 4.55
CA LEU A 406 2.72 5.09 3.40
C LEU A 406 1.34 4.48 3.62
N ASP A 407 0.30 5.32 3.57
CA ASP A 407 -1.06 4.93 3.93
C ASP A 407 -1.97 4.89 2.70
N PHE A 408 -2.54 3.72 2.43
CA PHE A 408 -3.49 3.47 1.33
C PHE A 408 -4.78 2.88 1.90
N SER A 409 -5.91 3.51 1.60
CA SER A 409 -7.19 3.16 2.21
C SER A 409 -8.36 3.11 1.22
N ASP A 410 -9.46 2.51 1.66
CA ASP A 410 -10.78 2.54 1.00
C ASP A 410 -10.71 2.18 -0.51
N PHE A 411 -10.06 1.05 -0.83
CA PHE A 411 -9.87 0.62 -2.22
C PHE A 411 -10.71 -0.61 -2.54
N LEU A 412 -11.46 -0.55 -3.64
CA LEU A 412 -12.16 -1.70 -4.20
C LEU A 412 -11.45 -2.16 -5.48
N ALA A 413 -10.92 -3.39 -5.48
CA ALA A 413 -10.44 -4.02 -6.71
C ALA A 413 -11.16 -5.33 -6.97
N TYR A 414 -11.69 -5.48 -8.18
CA TYR A 414 -12.33 -6.72 -8.57
C TYR A 414 -12.04 -7.16 -10.00
N LYS A 415 -12.11 -8.47 -10.22
CA LYS A 415 -11.91 -9.08 -11.55
C LYS A 415 -10.62 -8.64 -12.24
N CYS A 416 -9.56 -8.47 -11.46
CA CYS A 416 -8.20 -8.29 -11.98
C CYS A 416 -7.60 -9.66 -12.31
N ASP A 417 -7.07 -9.80 -13.53
CA ASP A 417 -6.56 -11.09 -14.04
C ASP A 417 -5.38 -11.65 -13.23
N MET A 418 -4.68 -10.80 -12.46
CA MET A 418 -3.52 -11.22 -11.66
C MET A 418 -3.66 -10.91 -10.17
N THR A 419 -3.73 -9.64 -9.79
CA THR A 419 -3.89 -9.28 -8.37
C THR A 419 -4.67 -7.99 -8.17
N GLY A 420 -5.40 -7.91 -7.06
CA GLY A 420 -6.00 -6.66 -6.62
C GLY A 420 -4.92 -5.64 -6.26
N VAL A 421 -3.92 -6.05 -5.48
CA VAL A 421 -2.82 -5.19 -5.01
C VAL A 421 -1.47 -5.90 -5.12
N TRP A 422 -0.55 -5.36 -5.90
CA TRP A 422 0.87 -5.72 -5.86
C TRP A 422 1.66 -4.62 -5.15
N ASN A 423 2.47 -5.01 -4.18
CA ASN A 423 3.37 -4.09 -3.48
C ASN A 423 4.80 -4.64 -3.43
N GLU A 424 5.77 -3.84 -3.88
CA GLU A 424 7.20 -4.12 -3.73
C GLU A 424 7.90 -3.18 -2.73
N GLU A 425 7.15 -2.25 -2.17
CA GLU A 425 7.63 -1.30 -1.18
C GLU A 425 7.50 -1.82 0.25
N THR A 426 8.18 -1.12 1.16
CA THR A 426 8.23 -1.38 2.59
C THR A 426 7.56 -0.24 3.35
N ASN A 427 7.19 -0.50 4.61
CA ASN A 427 6.52 0.49 5.48
C ASN A 427 5.19 1.03 4.92
N ILE A 428 4.41 0.17 4.27
CA ILE A 428 3.07 0.50 3.78
C ILE A 428 2.00 -0.04 4.73
N ILE A 429 0.95 0.73 4.96
CA ILE A 429 -0.34 0.24 5.46
C ILE A 429 -1.32 0.19 4.29
N PHE A 430 -1.95 -0.97 4.12
CA PHE A 430 -3.17 -1.13 3.34
C PHE A 430 -4.31 -1.38 4.31
N HIS A 431 -5.32 -0.49 4.35
CA HIS A 431 -6.45 -0.70 5.23
C HIS A 431 -7.81 -0.43 4.58
N ASP A 432 -8.87 -1.02 5.13
CA ASP A 432 -10.24 -0.87 4.65
C ASP A 432 -10.48 -1.25 3.18
N MET A 433 -9.63 -2.11 2.62
CA MET A 433 -9.75 -2.54 1.23
C MET A 433 -10.74 -3.71 1.05
N ILE A 434 -11.41 -3.74 -0.10
CA ILE A 434 -12.24 -4.86 -0.54
C ILE A 434 -11.65 -5.41 -1.84
N LEU A 435 -11.20 -6.66 -1.82
CA LEU A 435 -10.57 -7.31 -2.96
C LEU A 435 -11.37 -8.55 -3.35
N ALA A 436 -12.11 -8.46 -4.45
CA ALA A 436 -13.10 -9.46 -4.84
C ALA A 436 -12.82 -10.08 -6.21
N ASP A 437 -13.05 -11.38 -6.40
CA ASP A 437 -12.98 -12.06 -7.71
C ASP A 437 -11.66 -11.90 -8.50
N ASN A 438 -10.59 -11.48 -7.83
CA ASN A 438 -9.25 -11.38 -8.39
C ASN A 438 -8.56 -12.76 -8.36
N THR A 439 -7.62 -13.01 -9.28
CA THR A 439 -6.75 -14.22 -9.20
C THR A 439 -5.98 -14.28 -7.89
N SER A 440 -5.57 -13.13 -7.36
CA SER A 440 -5.06 -13.01 -6.00
C SER A 440 -5.49 -11.66 -5.43
N ALA A 441 -5.65 -11.57 -4.13
CA ALA A 441 -6.01 -10.33 -3.45
C ALA A 441 -4.78 -9.43 -3.32
N PHE A 442 -3.79 -9.86 -2.54
CA PHE A 442 -2.51 -9.16 -2.44
C PHE A 442 -1.34 -10.04 -2.89
N LEU A 443 -0.37 -9.37 -3.52
CA LEU A 443 0.99 -9.78 -3.80
C LEU A 443 1.94 -8.75 -3.18
N THR A 444 2.24 -8.89 -1.88
CA THR A 444 2.89 -7.80 -1.13
C THR A 444 4.29 -8.13 -0.59
N GLY A 445 5.10 -7.07 -0.51
CA GLY A 445 6.38 -6.95 0.17
C GLY A 445 6.26 -6.89 1.69
N GLU A 446 6.76 -5.80 2.29
CA GLU A 446 6.53 -5.48 3.70
C GLU A 446 5.36 -4.52 3.79
N ALA A 447 4.24 -5.00 4.34
CA ALA A 447 3.05 -4.17 4.56
C ALA A 447 2.29 -4.61 5.82
N ARG A 448 1.63 -3.66 6.47
CA ARG A 448 0.51 -3.90 7.38
C ARG A 448 -0.77 -3.95 6.56
N ILE A 449 -1.56 -4.99 6.75
CA ILE A 449 -2.86 -5.18 6.10
C ILE A 449 -3.91 -5.22 7.20
N GLU A 450 -4.76 -4.21 7.24
CA GLU A 450 -5.69 -3.97 8.34
C GLU A 450 -7.12 -3.84 7.85
N ASP A 451 -8.10 -4.41 8.56
CA ASP A 451 -9.53 -4.20 8.28
C ASP A 451 -9.95 -4.54 6.82
N CYS A 452 -9.17 -5.37 6.14
CA CYS A 452 -9.40 -5.73 4.74
C CYS A 452 -10.36 -6.91 4.59
N LEU A 453 -11.19 -6.88 3.54
CA LEU A 453 -12.10 -7.96 3.17
C LEU A 453 -11.67 -8.55 1.81
N VAL A 454 -11.41 -9.85 1.79
CA VAL A 454 -11.02 -10.59 0.59
C VAL A 454 -12.12 -11.59 0.24
N ILE A 455 -12.63 -11.51 -0.99
CA ILE A 455 -13.73 -12.34 -1.46
C ILE A 455 -13.28 -13.13 -2.68
N GLY A 456 -13.26 -14.46 -2.56
CA GLY A 456 -12.84 -15.32 -3.65
C GLY A 456 -13.87 -15.49 -4.75
N LYS A 457 -15.15 -15.45 -4.37
CA LYS A 457 -16.28 -15.49 -5.29
C LYS A 457 -17.44 -14.65 -4.77
N THR A 458 -17.78 -13.59 -5.50
CA THR A 458 -19.00 -12.80 -5.26
C THR A 458 -20.24 -13.46 -5.89
N ARG A 459 -21.41 -12.82 -5.81
CA ARG A 459 -22.60 -13.25 -6.58
C ARG A 459 -22.52 -12.82 -8.04
N ASP A 460 -21.60 -11.93 -8.42
CA ASP A 460 -21.43 -11.52 -9.80
C ASP A 460 -20.75 -12.61 -10.62
N THR A 461 -21.54 -13.29 -11.44
CA THR A 461 -21.07 -14.37 -12.32
C THR A 461 -20.67 -13.90 -13.72
N ILE A 462 -20.77 -12.60 -14.03
CA ILE A 462 -20.47 -12.05 -15.36
C ILE A 462 -18.96 -12.17 -15.65
N GLY A 463 -18.64 -12.63 -16.86
CA GLY A 463 -17.27 -12.95 -17.28
C GLY A 463 -16.77 -14.33 -16.78
N GLY A 464 -17.54 -15.03 -15.94
CA GLY A 464 -17.11 -16.27 -15.27
C GLY A 464 -16.83 -17.48 -16.17
N GLU A 465 -17.44 -17.57 -17.36
CA GLU A 465 -17.13 -18.61 -18.36
C GLU A 465 -15.84 -18.33 -19.14
N ASN A 466 -15.42 -17.07 -19.21
CA ASN A 466 -14.18 -16.59 -19.85
C ASN A 466 -13.01 -16.46 -18.87
N ARG A 467 -13.17 -16.96 -17.63
CA ARG A 467 -12.15 -17.00 -16.58
C ARG A 467 -11.03 -17.99 -16.95
N VAL A 468 -10.26 -17.69 -18.00
CA VAL A 468 -8.98 -18.34 -18.29
C VAL A 468 -7.90 -17.51 -17.60
N LEU A 469 -7.88 -17.57 -16.27
CA LEU A 469 -6.77 -17.01 -15.50
C LEU A 469 -5.48 -17.68 -16.00
N ARG A 470 -4.42 -16.90 -16.25
CA ARG A 470 -3.12 -17.39 -16.75
C ARG A 470 -2.55 -18.58 -15.96
N TYR A 471 -3.05 -18.84 -14.76
CA TYR A 471 -2.65 -19.92 -13.87
C TYR A 471 -3.52 -21.19 -13.91
N GLY A 472 -4.52 -21.29 -14.80
CA GLY A 472 -5.34 -22.50 -14.93
C GLY A 472 -6.13 -22.79 -13.65
N HIS A 473 -7.26 -22.12 -13.49
CA HIS A 473 -8.19 -22.27 -12.36
C HIS A 473 -7.59 -21.91 -10.97
N GLU A 474 -8.48 -21.63 -10.01
CA GLU A 474 -8.30 -21.90 -8.56
C GLU A 474 -7.64 -20.88 -7.63
N ARG A 475 -6.97 -19.82 -8.08
CA ARG A 475 -6.43 -18.85 -7.11
C ARG A 475 -7.47 -17.80 -6.77
N ALA A 476 -7.84 -17.78 -5.50
CA ALA A 476 -8.61 -16.75 -4.84
C ALA A 476 -8.00 -16.62 -3.44
N GLY A 477 -7.69 -15.40 -2.99
CA GLY A 477 -7.04 -15.20 -1.70
C GLY A 477 -5.70 -14.47 -1.76
N LEU A 478 -5.03 -14.40 -0.62
CA LEU A 478 -3.80 -13.66 -0.39
C LEU A 478 -2.58 -14.54 -0.65
N TYR A 479 -1.66 -14.04 -1.47
CA TYR A 479 -0.47 -14.77 -1.86
C TYR A 479 0.78 -13.92 -1.63
N THR A 480 1.62 -14.29 -0.66
CA THR A 480 2.90 -13.61 -0.49
C THR A 480 3.87 -14.14 -1.57
N VAL A 481 3.95 -13.48 -2.74
CA VAL A 481 4.97 -13.83 -3.75
C VAL A 481 6.34 -13.39 -3.23
N THR A 482 7.16 -14.36 -2.87
CA THR A 482 8.60 -14.18 -2.60
C THR A 482 9.35 -14.22 -3.92
N GLN A 483 9.46 -13.07 -4.57
CA GLN A 483 10.54 -12.85 -5.51
C GLN A 483 11.26 -11.56 -5.10
N GLY A 484 12.43 -11.73 -4.45
CA GLY A 484 13.37 -10.66 -4.08
C GLY A 484 13.06 -9.88 -2.80
N GLY A 485 13.74 -10.24 -1.69
CA GLY A 485 14.08 -9.35 -0.55
C GLY A 485 12.95 -8.80 0.35
N ARG A 486 13.24 -8.67 1.66
CA ARG A 486 12.45 -7.98 2.71
C ARG A 486 10.92 -8.19 2.62
N LYS A 487 10.44 -9.39 3.01
CA LYS A 487 9.01 -9.73 3.06
C LYS A 487 8.55 -9.92 4.51
N ARG A 488 7.57 -9.13 4.95
CA ARG A 488 7.10 -9.09 6.35
C ARG A 488 5.57 -8.91 6.43
N PRO A 489 4.79 -9.97 6.26
CA PRO A 489 3.35 -9.82 6.23
C PRO A 489 2.80 -9.66 7.67
N ARG A 490 2.04 -8.60 7.89
CA ARG A 490 1.37 -8.27 9.16
C ARG A 490 -0.11 -8.09 8.91
N PHE A 491 -0.95 -8.92 9.53
CA PHE A 491 -2.39 -8.87 9.36
C PHE A 491 -3.09 -8.58 10.67
N ASP A 492 -4.07 -7.68 10.58
CA ASP A 492 -4.92 -7.33 11.70
C ASP A 492 -6.36 -7.16 11.20
N ARG A 493 -7.32 -7.93 11.73
CA ARG A 493 -8.74 -7.88 11.35
C ARG A 493 -8.99 -8.08 9.85
N VAL A 494 -8.40 -9.11 9.26
CA VAL A 494 -8.57 -9.45 7.84
C VAL A 494 -9.51 -10.63 7.67
N LYS A 495 -10.52 -10.50 6.82
CA LYS A 495 -11.51 -11.55 6.58
C LYS A 495 -11.46 -12.08 5.16
N PHE A 496 -11.50 -13.41 5.04
CA PHE A 496 -11.52 -14.16 3.80
C PHE A 496 -12.87 -14.86 3.62
N ILE A 497 -13.55 -14.64 2.49
CA ILE A 497 -14.89 -15.18 2.21
C ILE A 497 -14.91 -15.91 0.86
N ASN A 498 -15.55 -17.09 0.81
CA ASN A 498 -15.81 -17.88 -0.42
C ASN A 498 -14.56 -18.25 -1.24
N ILE A 499 -13.50 -18.70 -0.58
CA ILE A 499 -12.26 -19.18 -1.23
C ILE A 499 -12.20 -20.72 -1.14
N THR A 500 -12.61 -21.43 -2.19
CA THR A 500 -12.80 -22.90 -2.17
C THR A 500 -11.90 -23.65 -3.15
N GLU A 501 -11.67 -24.96 -2.92
CA GLU A 501 -10.82 -25.81 -3.78
C GLU A 501 -11.38 -25.93 -5.20
N GLY A 502 -10.49 -26.08 -6.18
CA GLY A 502 -10.84 -26.71 -7.45
C GLY A 502 -10.13 -28.05 -7.63
N THR A 503 -10.54 -28.78 -8.66
CA THR A 503 -10.47 -30.25 -8.70
C THR A 503 -9.10 -30.82 -9.05
N ASP A 504 -8.12 -30.01 -9.46
CA ASP A 504 -6.93 -30.56 -10.13
C ASP A 504 -5.60 -30.39 -9.36
N ARG A 505 -5.51 -29.53 -8.33
CA ARG A 505 -4.32 -29.44 -7.44
C ARG A 505 -4.67 -29.06 -5.99
N PRO A 506 -4.52 -29.98 -5.01
CA PRO A 506 -4.87 -29.73 -3.60
C PRO A 506 -4.03 -28.66 -2.87
N SER A 507 -3.12 -27.95 -3.56
CA SER A 507 -2.26 -26.90 -3.00
C SER A 507 -2.54 -25.48 -3.53
N GLU A 508 -3.55 -25.28 -4.39
CA GLU A 508 -3.70 -24.02 -5.15
C GLU A 508 -4.89 -23.12 -4.78
N ALA A 509 -5.66 -23.45 -3.74
CA ALA A 509 -6.81 -22.66 -3.29
C ALA A 509 -6.75 -22.21 -1.81
N ALA A 510 -5.56 -22.05 -1.21
CA ALA A 510 -5.47 -21.51 0.16
C ALA A 510 -5.82 -20.01 0.17
N ALA A 511 -6.71 -19.58 1.08
CA ALA A 511 -6.98 -18.16 1.29
C ALA A 511 -5.72 -17.40 1.71
N PHE A 512 -4.74 -18.10 2.29
CA PHE A 512 -3.46 -17.56 2.67
C PHE A 512 -2.30 -18.49 2.31
N THR A 513 -1.46 -18.08 1.34
CA THR A 513 -0.26 -18.83 0.95
C THR A 513 1.02 -18.15 1.43
N ILE A 514 1.81 -18.87 2.22
CA ILE A 514 3.06 -18.37 2.79
C ILE A 514 4.25 -19.12 2.19
N ASN A 515 5.21 -18.38 1.64
CA ASN A 515 6.40 -18.98 1.04
C ASN A 515 7.58 -19.01 2.03
N TYR A 516 8.52 -19.92 1.77
CA TYR A 516 9.65 -20.30 2.61
C TYR A 516 10.69 -19.17 2.90
N GLN A 517 10.51 -17.92 2.41
CA GLN A 517 11.49 -16.83 2.54
C GLN A 517 11.04 -15.62 3.40
N LEU A 518 10.21 -15.80 4.43
CA LEU A 518 9.86 -14.66 5.30
C LEU A 518 11.07 -14.17 6.08
N GLU A 519 11.27 -12.84 6.13
CA GLU A 519 12.29 -12.21 6.97
C GLU A 519 11.73 -11.89 8.36
N HIS A 520 12.60 -11.91 9.37
CA HIS A 520 12.24 -12.18 10.78
C HIS A 520 11.91 -10.94 11.64
N ARG A 521 11.38 -9.85 11.07
CA ARG A 521 10.63 -8.86 11.90
C ARG A 521 9.26 -9.49 12.26
N PRO A 522 8.47 -8.96 13.22
CA PRO A 522 7.31 -9.69 13.73
C PRO A 522 6.24 -9.83 12.64
N ASN A 523 6.31 -10.93 11.89
CA ASN A 523 5.25 -11.40 11.03
C ASN A 523 4.18 -11.95 11.95
N TYR A 524 3.00 -11.37 11.91
CA TYR A 524 1.90 -11.80 12.74
C TYR A 524 0.58 -11.84 11.98
N VAL A 525 -0.32 -12.66 12.48
CA VAL A 525 -1.74 -12.62 12.16
C VAL A 525 -2.51 -12.38 13.46
N ARG A 526 -3.44 -11.42 13.41
CA ARG A 526 -4.39 -11.07 14.47
C ARG A 526 -5.78 -10.96 13.86
N ASP A 527 -6.77 -11.58 14.49
CA ASP A 527 -8.17 -11.48 14.10
C ASP A 527 -8.42 -11.78 12.61
N VAL A 528 -7.74 -12.82 12.12
CA VAL A 528 -7.93 -13.31 10.74
C VAL A 528 -9.03 -14.35 10.72
N ILE A 529 -10.05 -14.11 9.90
CA ILE A 529 -11.27 -14.93 9.86
C ILE A 529 -11.44 -15.55 8.48
N PHE A 530 -11.75 -16.85 8.45
CA PHE A 530 -12.07 -17.60 7.24
C PHE A 530 -13.55 -18.01 7.25
N GLU A 531 -14.33 -17.54 6.28
CA GLU A 531 -15.74 -17.88 6.12
C GLU A 531 -15.95 -18.58 4.76
N ASN A 532 -16.45 -19.82 4.78
CA ASN A 532 -16.57 -20.65 3.57
C ASN A 532 -15.29 -20.63 2.71
N SER A 533 -14.15 -20.66 3.40
CA SER A 533 -12.83 -20.47 2.81
C SER A 533 -11.85 -21.50 3.35
N LEU A 534 -10.93 -21.96 2.51
CA LEU A 534 -9.79 -22.76 2.92
C LEU A 534 -8.82 -21.87 3.67
N ALA A 535 -8.36 -22.30 4.85
CA ALA A 535 -7.61 -21.46 5.77
C ALA A 535 -6.27 -20.96 5.19
N ALA A 536 -5.21 -21.78 5.27
CA ALA A 536 -3.89 -21.38 4.81
C ALA A 536 -3.05 -22.58 4.37
N HIS A 537 -1.98 -22.31 3.62
CA HIS A 537 -1.02 -23.32 3.19
C HIS A 537 0.40 -22.73 3.11
N PHE A 538 1.35 -23.40 3.74
CA PHE A 538 2.78 -23.07 3.63
C PHE A 538 3.39 -23.82 2.44
N THR A 539 4.13 -23.14 1.57
CA THR A 539 4.67 -23.71 0.32
C THR A 539 6.18 -23.49 0.15
N ASN A 540 6.81 -24.34 -0.67
CA ASN A 540 8.24 -24.36 -1.00
C ASN A 540 8.56 -23.84 -2.42
N ASN A 541 7.65 -23.12 -3.08
CA ASN A 541 7.83 -22.67 -4.47
C ASN A 541 8.77 -21.45 -4.59
N GLY A 542 10.08 -21.66 -4.41
CA GLY A 542 11.13 -20.68 -4.65
C GLY A 542 12.22 -21.22 -5.58
N ALA A 543 12.43 -20.56 -6.73
CA ALA A 543 13.48 -20.90 -7.70
C ALA A 543 14.87 -20.63 -7.08
N GLY A 544 15.45 -21.64 -6.44
CA GLY A 544 16.80 -21.58 -5.87
C GLY A 544 16.91 -21.88 -4.37
N ALA A 545 16.06 -22.76 -3.84
CA ALA A 545 16.00 -23.22 -2.44
C ALA A 545 17.29 -23.88 -1.89
N ARG A 546 18.41 -23.15 -1.91
CA ARG A 546 19.69 -23.49 -1.25
C ARG A 546 19.88 -22.74 0.07
N ARG A 547 18.92 -21.91 0.49
CA ARG A 547 19.02 -21.11 1.73
C ARG A 547 17.93 -21.52 2.69
N ILE A 548 18.31 -22.34 3.67
CA ILE A 548 17.48 -22.76 4.80
C ILE A 548 17.53 -21.60 5.82
N GLY A 549 16.41 -20.94 6.06
CA GLY A 549 16.27 -19.88 7.06
C GLY A 549 15.12 -20.20 8.04
N PRO A 550 15.09 -19.60 9.24
CA PRO A 550 14.07 -19.90 10.27
C PRO A 550 12.76 -19.17 9.99
N THR A 551 12.10 -19.49 8.87
CA THR A 551 10.86 -18.85 8.41
C THR A 551 9.70 -19.21 9.35
N MET A 552 9.21 -18.25 10.14
CA MET A 552 8.12 -18.47 11.10
C MET A 552 7.11 -17.32 11.09
N LEU A 553 5.81 -17.66 11.20
CA LEU A 553 4.69 -16.73 11.35
C LEU A 553 4.13 -16.83 12.77
N TYR A 554 3.88 -15.69 13.42
CA TYR A 554 3.27 -15.65 14.74
C TYR A 554 1.74 -15.52 14.63
N ASP A 555 1.03 -16.58 14.99
CA ASP A 555 -0.42 -16.53 15.19
C ASP A 555 -0.71 -16.10 16.62
N GLU A 556 -1.02 -14.82 16.81
CA GLU A 556 -1.04 -14.20 18.13
C GLU A 556 -2.17 -14.72 19.02
N TYR A 557 -3.33 -15.01 18.42
CA TYR A 557 -4.51 -15.49 19.14
C TYR A 557 -4.80 -16.97 18.90
N GLY A 558 -4.02 -17.66 18.06
CA GLY A 558 -4.21 -19.07 17.77
C GLY A 558 -5.45 -19.38 16.91
N GLN A 559 -5.94 -18.39 16.17
CA GLN A 559 -7.12 -18.51 15.31
C GLN A 559 -6.76 -19.26 14.02
N LEU A 560 -5.59 -18.97 13.44
CA LEU A 560 -5.09 -19.63 12.24
C LEU A 560 -4.61 -21.06 12.54
N SER A 561 -4.01 -21.28 13.70
CA SER A 561 -3.54 -22.59 14.18
C SER A 561 -4.67 -23.46 14.74
N GLY A 562 -5.84 -22.87 15.04
CA GLY A 562 -6.94 -23.53 15.72
C GLY A 562 -6.69 -23.86 17.19
N LEU A 563 -5.57 -23.41 17.77
CA LEU A 563 -5.20 -23.72 19.17
C LEU A 563 -5.76 -22.72 20.19
N GLY A 564 -6.29 -21.58 19.75
CA GLY A 564 -6.86 -20.54 20.64
C GLY A 564 -5.85 -19.94 21.62
N GLN A 565 -4.56 -20.00 21.28
CA GLN A 565 -3.44 -19.46 22.04
C GLN A 565 -2.30 -19.05 21.12
N PRO A 566 -1.41 -18.14 21.55
CA PRO A 566 -0.25 -17.74 20.78
C PRO A 566 0.54 -18.95 20.26
N THR A 567 0.62 -19.07 18.94
CA THR A 567 1.21 -20.22 18.25
C THR A 567 2.21 -19.74 17.22
N LEU A 568 3.29 -20.49 17.09
CA LEU A 568 4.29 -20.22 16.07
C LEU A 568 4.20 -21.24 14.95
N MET A 569 4.03 -20.76 13.72
CA MET A 569 3.86 -21.62 12.55
C MET A 569 5.12 -21.60 11.68
N THR A 570 5.61 -22.75 11.28
CA THR A 570 6.81 -22.86 10.43
C THR A 570 6.69 -23.99 9.42
N HIS A 571 7.35 -23.88 8.26
CA HIS A 571 7.29 -24.92 7.22
C HIS A 571 7.89 -26.24 7.72
N THR A 572 7.43 -27.36 7.15
CA THR A 572 7.87 -28.74 7.47
C THR A 572 9.36 -29.05 7.33
N ILE A 573 10.15 -28.19 6.68
CA ILE A 573 11.61 -28.36 6.48
C ILE A 573 12.42 -27.38 7.34
N SER A 574 11.76 -26.65 8.24
CA SER A 574 12.40 -25.67 9.11
C SER A 574 13.32 -26.35 10.13
N PRO A 575 14.57 -25.89 10.31
CA PRO A 575 15.49 -26.44 11.32
C PRO A 575 15.02 -26.13 12.76
N MET A 576 14.03 -25.25 12.92
CA MET A 576 13.49 -24.82 14.22
C MET A 576 12.43 -25.76 14.80
N VAL A 577 12.03 -26.79 14.04
CA VAL A 577 11.04 -27.78 14.45
C VAL A 577 11.64 -28.73 15.49
N ARG A 578 10.84 -29.08 16.50
CA ARG A 578 11.22 -29.91 17.65
C ARG A 578 10.09 -30.86 18.02
N GLU A 579 10.35 -31.78 18.94
CA GLU A 579 9.38 -32.82 19.37
C GLU A 579 8.10 -32.24 19.99
N ASP A 580 8.14 -31.01 20.50
CA ASP A 580 7.00 -30.26 21.05
C ASP A 580 6.23 -29.46 19.99
N CYS A 581 6.66 -29.46 18.74
CA CYS A 581 5.89 -28.94 17.63
C CYS A 581 4.94 -30.02 17.08
N MET A 582 3.71 -29.63 16.75
CA MET A 582 2.72 -30.50 16.14
C MET A 582 2.65 -30.25 14.64
N LEU A 583 2.68 -31.29 13.81
CA LEU A 583 2.42 -31.16 12.38
C LEU A 583 0.93 -30.89 12.14
N ALA A 584 0.61 -29.80 11.45
CA ALA A 584 -0.71 -29.50 10.90
C ALA A 584 -0.66 -29.76 9.39
N ASP A 585 -1.13 -30.94 8.97
CA ASP A 585 -1.06 -31.42 7.59
C ASP A 585 -1.85 -30.54 6.62
N ASP A 586 -2.99 -30.02 7.06
CA ASP A 586 -3.86 -29.09 6.33
C ASP A 586 -3.16 -27.76 6.00
N LEU A 587 -2.31 -27.29 6.91
CA LEU A 587 -1.53 -26.06 6.75
C LEU A 587 -0.17 -26.29 6.07
N ASN A 588 0.28 -27.54 5.94
CA ASN A 588 1.67 -27.91 5.61
C ASN A 588 2.71 -27.19 6.51
N ALA A 589 2.40 -27.11 7.81
CA ALA A 589 3.22 -26.39 8.78
C ALA A 589 3.30 -27.12 10.12
N TYR A 590 4.40 -26.89 10.83
CA TYR A 590 4.50 -27.21 12.25
C TYR A 590 3.97 -26.05 13.09
N LEU A 591 3.14 -26.40 14.07
CA LEU A 591 2.62 -25.54 15.13
C LEU A 591 3.50 -25.73 16.37
N CYS A 592 4.29 -24.72 16.70
CA CYS A 592 5.23 -24.73 17.80
C CYS A 592 4.78 -23.77 18.93
N PRO A 593 5.08 -24.06 20.21
CA PRO A 593 4.72 -23.18 21.31
C PRO A 593 5.46 -21.84 21.23
N ALA A 594 4.73 -20.74 21.10
CA ALA A 594 5.34 -19.43 20.86
C ALA A 594 6.22 -18.95 22.02
N ASP A 595 5.92 -19.35 23.25
CA ASP A 595 6.71 -19.02 24.45
C ASP A 595 8.12 -19.66 24.45
N LYS A 596 8.42 -20.57 23.52
CA LYS A 596 9.75 -21.19 23.39
C LYS A 596 10.64 -20.48 22.40
N TYR A 597 10.19 -19.42 21.74
CA TYR A 597 10.98 -18.75 20.70
C TYR A 597 11.19 -17.27 20.99
N VAL A 598 12.26 -16.74 20.42
CA VAL A 598 12.72 -15.37 20.62
C VAL A 598 13.28 -14.83 19.32
N ASP A 599 12.88 -13.63 18.92
CA ASP A 599 13.51 -12.94 17.79
C ASP A 599 14.80 -12.26 18.23
N ILE A 600 15.85 -12.33 17.43
CA ILE A 600 17.14 -11.67 17.68
C ILE A 600 17.54 -10.87 16.46
N LYS A 601 17.70 -9.56 16.61
CA LYS A 601 18.35 -8.72 15.59
C LYS A 601 19.86 -8.85 15.67
N VAL A 602 20.52 -9.19 14.55
CA VAL A 602 21.98 -9.07 14.40
C VAL A 602 22.25 -7.91 13.44
N PRO A 603 22.89 -6.80 13.88
CA PRO A 603 23.06 -5.61 13.06
C PRO A 603 24.03 -5.83 11.90
N LYS A 604 23.89 -4.99 10.88
CA LYS A 604 24.80 -4.94 9.74
C LYS A 604 26.17 -4.44 10.20
N ILE A 605 27.19 -5.27 9.97
CA ILE A 605 28.61 -4.90 10.16
C ILE A 605 29.08 -4.26 8.85
N ASN A 606 29.46 -2.97 8.89
CA ASN A 606 29.79 -2.20 7.69
C ASN A 606 30.99 -2.77 6.88
N ARG A 607 30.89 -2.62 5.55
CA ARG A 607 31.92 -2.80 4.48
C ARG A 607 32.35 -4.20 4.04
N TYR A 608 31.92 -5.29 4.67
CA TYR A 608 32.35 -6.64 4.24
C TYR A 608 31.16 -7.61 4.11
N ARG A 609 31.05 -8.29 2.96
CA ARG A 609 30.10 -9.41 2.78
C ARG A 609 30.67 -10.65 3.51
N PHE A 610 30.42 -10.75 4.81
CA PHE A 610 30.76 -11.97 5.55
C PHE A 610 29.59 -12.97 5.50
N ASN A 611 29.93 -14.24 5.29
CA ASN A 611 29.02 -15.36 5.54
C ASN A 611 29.16 -15.76 7.01
N MET A 612 28.10 -15.52 7.79
CA MET A 612 28.03 -15.86 9.21
C MET A 612 26.85 -16.78 9.45
N PRO A 613 27.03 -18.11 9.39
CA PRO A 613 25.97 -19.02 9.76
C PRO A 613 25.66 -18.96 11.25
N LEU A 614 24.38 -19.11 11.57
CA LEU A 614 23.89 -19.37 12.92
C LEU A 614 23.58 -20.87 13.01
N THR A 615 24.14 -21.54 14.01
CA THR A 615 24.03 -23.01 14.18
C THR A 615 23.62 -23.34 15.60
N GLN A 616 22.65 -24.22 15.81
CA GLN A 616 22.27 -24.66 17.15
C GLN A 616 23.29 -25.66 17.71
N ALA A 617 23.18 -25.96 19.01
CA ALA A 617 24.07 -26.91 19.71
C ALA A 617 24.07 -28.32 19.09
N ASP A 618 22.99 -28.72 18.40
CA ASP A 618 22.89 -30.00 17.67
C ASP A 618 23.56 -29.99 16.28
N GLY A 619 24.14 -28.85 15.88
CA GLY A 619 24.79 -28.67 14.58
C GLY A 619 23.85 -28.28 13.45
N SER A 620 22.54 -28.11 13.72
CA SER A 620 21.59 -27.63 12.72
C SER A 620 21.86 -26.17 12.38
N ILE A 621 21.98 -25.87 11.09
CA ILE A 621 22.16 -24.51 10.58
C ILE A 621 20.79 -23.83 10.60
N ILE A 622 20.62 -22.85 11.49
CA ILE A 622 19.46 -21.95 11.54
C ILE A 622 19.47 -21.04 10.32
N TYR A 623 20.65 -20.53 9.94
CA TYR A 623 20.84 -19.56 8.86
C TYR A 623 22.21 -19.75 8.21
N ASP A 624 22.27 -19.73 6.87
CA ASP A 624 23.46 -20.12 6.07
C ASP A 624 24.15 -18.95 5.32
N GLY A 625 24.05 -17.71 5.83
CA GLY A 625 24.91 -16.58 5.44
C GLY A 625 24.39 -15.62 4.34
N GLY A 626 24.79 -14.35 4.43
CA GLY A 626 24.47 -13.24 3.50
C GLY A 626 23.91 -11.98 4.20
N LEU A 627 24.73 -11.26 4.97
CA LEU A 627 24.26 -10.12 5.77
C LEU A 627 24.09 -8.82 4.96
N SER A 628 22.85 -8.51 4.61
CA SER A 628 22.23 -7.18 4.80
C SER A 628 21.34 -7.32 6.04
N GLU A 629 21.36 -6.43 7.05
CA GLU A 629 20.58 -6.49 8.32
C GLU A 629 19.54 -7.63 8.41
N ARG A 630 19.69 -8.59 9.34
CA ARG A 630 18.64 -9.60 9.58
C ARG A 630 18.36 -9.81 11.06
N TYR A 631 17.07 -9.88 11.35
CA TYR A 631 16.52 -10.51 12.54
C TYR A 631 16.58 -12.04 12.34
N SER A 632 16.64 -12.84 13.40
CA SER A 632 16.65 -14.30 13.37
C SER A 632 15.91 -14.83 14.60
N ARG A 633 14.96 -15.74 14.42
CA ARG A 633 14.25 -16.36 15.55
C ARG A 633 15.02 -17.58 16.08
N MET A 634 15.23 -17.65 17.38
CA MET A 634 15.94 -18.73 18.08
C MET A 634 15.04 -19.36 19.15
N ARG A 635 15.37 -20.58 19.58
CA ARG A 635 14.66 -21.23 20.68
C ARG A 635 15.22 -20.76 22.03
N ALA A 636 14.35 -20.28 22.90
CA ALA A 636 14.67 -19.93 24.27
C ALA A 636 15.18 -21.17 25.03
N GLY A 637 16.21 -20.98 25.85
CA GLY A 637 16.79 -22.02 26.69
C GLY A 637 17.76 -22.97 25.98
N GLU A 638 17.91 -22.88 24.65
CA GLU A 638 18.90 -23.66 23.90
C GLU A 638 20.17 -22.84 23.60
N GLU A 639 21.30 -23.54 23.49
CA GLU A 639 22.56 -22.95 23.06
C GLU A 639 22.65 -22.84 21.54
N THR A 640 22.98 -21.64 21.09
CA THR A 640 23.18 -21.30 19.67
C THR A 640 24.59 -20.75 19.49
N THR A 641 25.24 -21.12 18.40
CA THR A 641 26.59 -20.70 18.02
C THR A 641 26.52 -19.85 16.77
N LEU A 642 27.17 -18.70 16.82
CA LEU A 642 27.44 -17.87 15.65
C LEU A 642 28.82 -18.27 15.12
N ALA A 643 28.94 -18.69 13.86
CA ALA A 643 30.22 -19.14 13.30
C ALA A 643 30.62 -18.29 12.07
N TRP A 644 31.93 -18.20 11.79
CA TRP A 644 32.47 -17.53 10.61
C TRP A 644 32.88 -18.57 9.57
N GLU A 645 32.43 -18.43 8.32
CA GLU A 645 32.87 -19.33 7.25
C GLU A 645 34.14 -18.85 6.52
N ASN A 646 34.50 -17.57 6.60
CA ASN A 646 35.70 -17.03 5.94
C ASN A 646 36.80 -16.66 6.95
N GLN A 647 37.88 -17.45 6.95
CA GLN A 647 39.01 -17.36 7.89
C GLN A 647 40.07 -16.30 7.52
N ASP A 648 39.91 -15.58 6.41
CA ASP A 648 41.04 -14.80 5.85
C ASP A 648 41.38 -13.51 6.61
N ALA A 649 40.46 -12.96 7.42
CA ALA A 649 40.75 -12.07 8.55
C ALA A 649 39.44 -11.57 9.19
N PRO A 650 39.22 -11.79 10.50
CA PRO A 650 38.14 -11.13 11.24
C PRO A 650 38.39 -9.61 11.40
N PRO A 651 37.35 -8.77 11.52
CA PRO A 651 37.50 -7.32 11.64
C PRO A 651 38.24 -6.89 12.91
N ALA A 652 39.04 -5.82 12.83
CA ALA A 652 39.88 -5.30 13.92
C ALA A 652 39.08 -4.61 15.05
N GLU A 653 37.86 -4.13 14.74
CA GLU A 653 36.90 -3.62 15.72
C GLU A 653 35.60 -4.39 15.60
N TYR A 654 35.00 -4.73 16.73
CA TYR A 654 33.79 -5.54 16.80
C TYR A 654 32.62 -4.74 17.34
N ARG A 655 31.51 -4.74 16.60
CA ARG A 655 30.23 -4.18 17.05
C ARG A 655 29.15 -5.18 16.71
N MET A 656 28.62 -5.86 17.74
CA MET A 656 27.40 -6.64 17.62
C MET A 656 26.35 -6.07 18.58
N GLY A 657 25.19 -5.83 18.01
CA GLY A 657 23.96 -5.51 18.71
C GLY A 657 23.09 -6.76 18.78
N PHE A 658 22.27 -6.84 19.82
CA PHE A 658 21.33 -7.94 20.00
C PHE A 658 20.01 -7.35 20.47
N ALA A 659 18.99 -7.40 19.62
CA ALA A 659 17.64 -6.96 20.00
C ALA A 659 16.71 -8.16 20.14
N PRO A 660 16.41 -8.61 21.37
CA PRO A 660 15.34 -9.55 21.59
C PRO A 660 13.98 -8.88 21.37
N THR A 661 13.27 -9.16 20.27
CA THR A 661 11.90 -8.66 20.07
C THR A 661 10.87 -9.71 20.48
N GLY A 662 9.81 -9.31 21.21
CA GLY A 662 8.65 -10.18 21.50
C GLY A 662 8.79 -11.15 22.68
N LEU A 663 9.63 -10.85 23.68
CA LEU A 663 9.81 -11.74 24.83
C LEU A 663 8.73 -11.60 25.92
N ARG A 664 8.20 -12.74 26.35
CA ARG A 664 7.51 -12.86 27.65
C ARG A 664 8.55 -13.03 28.77
N VAL A 665 8.24 -12.47 29.94
CA VAL A 665 9.12 -12.30 31.11
C VAL A 665 9.50 -13.66 31.75
N SER A 666 10.39 -14.42 31.11
CA SER A 666 11.08 -15.60 31.68
C SER A 666 12.06 -16.31 30.72
N ASN A 667 12.21 -15.84 29.48
CA ASN A 667 12.99 -16.52 28.46
C ASN A 667 14.44 -16.02 28.38
N HIS A 668 15.34 -16.92 27.97
CA HIS A 668 16.77 -16.65 27.87
C HIS A 668 17.32 -17.24 26.58
N ILE A 669 18.35 -16.62 26.02
CA ILE A 669 19.08 -17.17 24.88
C ILE A 669 20.54 -17.34 25.26
N TYR A 670 21.14 -18.44 24.85
CA TYR A 670 22.57 -18.68 24.98
C TYR A 670 23.25 -18.54 23.61
N LEU A 671 24.21 -17.62 23.53
CA LEU A 671 24.97 -17.37 22.30
C LEU A 671 26.45 -17.63 22.53
N ASN A 672 27.02 -18.46 21.66
CA ASN A 672 28.46 -18.66 21.53
C ASN A 672 28.97 -17.74 20.42
N VAL A 673 29.71 -16.71 20.79
CA VAL A 673 30.23 -15.68 19.88
C VAL A 673 31.74 -15.82 19.76
N PRO A 674 32.30 -16.10 18.57
CA PRO A 674 33.74 -16.16 18.40
C PRO A 674 34.35 -14.76 18.59
N TYR A 675 35.43 -14.67 19.37
CA TYR A 675 36.12 -13.41 19.64
C TYR A 675 37.65 -13.61 19.59
N LEU A 676 38.38 -12.60 19.16
CA LEU A 676 39.81 -12.73 18.86
C LEU A 676 40.71 -11.77 19.63
N GLN A 677 40.12 -10.93 20.51
CA GLN A 677 40.87 -9.95 21.29
C GLN A 677 40.57 -10.05 22.79
N PRO A 678 41.57 -9.77 23.67
CA PRO A 678 41.48 -10.04 25.10
C PRO A 678 40.68 -9.00 25.92
N ALA A 679 40.32 -7.84 25.36
CA ALA A 679 39.61 -6.77 26.08
C ALA A 679 38.19 -6.58 25.51
N ILE A 680 37.18 -7.08 26.23
CA ILE A 680 35.76 -6.94 25.85
C ILE A 680 34.96 -6.46 27.06
N THR A 681 34.27 -5.34 26.88
CA THR A 681 33.23 -4.86 27.78
C THR A 681 31.90 -5.00 27.04
N MET A 682 30.90 -5.62 27.69
CA MET A 682 29.55 -5.67 27.18
C MET A 682 28.64 -4.84 28.07
N VAL A 683 27.78 -4.04 27.46
CA VAL A 683 26.78 -3.22 28.14
C VAL A 683 25.42 -3.40 27.46
N ASP A 684 24.34 -3.04 28.14
CA ASP A 684 22.98 -3.08 27.59
C ASP A 684 22.58 -1.76 26.88
N HIS A 685 21.31 -1.65 26.46
CA HIS A 685 20.74 -0.47 25.77
C HIS A 685 20.72 0.83 26.60
N LEU A 686 20.92 0.76 27.91
CA LEU A 686 21.03 1.91 28.81
C LEU A 686 22.50 2.21 29.15
N ASP A 687 23.44 1.72 28.34
CA ASP A 687 24.87 1.75 28.60
C ASP A 687 25.26 1.11 29.96
N SER A 688 24.42 0.24 30.51
CA SER A 688 24.67 -0.39 31.82
C SER A 688 25.54 -1.63 31.67
N SER A 689 26.54 -1.79 32.54
CA SER A 689 27.49 -2.90 32.44
C SER A 689 26.81 -4.27 32.59
N ILE A 690 26.94 -5.13 31.57
CA ILE A 690 26.55 -6.53 31.68
C ILE A 690 27.60 -7.26 32.52
N PRO A 691 27.22 -8.03 33.54
CA PRO A 691 28.18 -8.72 34.40
C PRO A 691 28.94 -9.82 33.65
N ARG A 692 30.28 -9.74 33.71
CA ARG A 692 31.18 -10.85 33.36
C ARG A 692 31.25 -11.85 34.53
N LEU A 693 30.98 -13.11 34.25
CA LEU A 693 31.05 -14.21 35.21
C LEU A 693 32.26 -15.12 34.94
N ALA A 694 32.61 -15.92 35.95
CA ALA A 694 33.87 -16.68 35.96
C ALA A 694 33.86 -17.97 35.14
N SER A 695 32.68 -18.46 34.74
CA SER A 695 32.56 -19.71 33.99
C SER A 695 31.26 -19.76 33.20
N ARG A 696 31.22 -20.64 32.20
CA ARG A 696 29.99 -20.98 31.46
C ARG A 696 28.87 -21.43 32.40
N THR A 697 29.17 -22.27 33.39
CA THR A 697 28.18 -22.72 34.37
C THR A 697 27.61 -21.57 35.19
N ALA A 698 28.44 -20.57 35.55
CA ALA A 698 27.97 -19.37 36.25
C ALA A 698 27.04 -18.53 35.37
N VAL A 699 27.33 -18.40 34.07
CA VAL A 699 26.44 -17.75 33.09
C VAL A 699 25.12 -18.49 32.94
N GLN A 700 25.14 -19.82 32.82
CA GLN A 700 23.93 -20.63 32.74
C GLN A 700 23.03 -20.48 33.96
N ALA A 701 23.63 -20.39 35.15
CA ALA A 701 22.91 -20.22 36.42
C ALA A 701 22.45 -18.78 36.70
N ALA A 702 22.91 -17.78 35.94
CA ALA A 702 22.54 -16.39 36.16
C ALA A 702 21.05 -16.15 35.86
N ASP A 703 20.37 -15.35 36.68
CA ASP A 703 18.97 -14.96 36.56
C ASP A 703 18.78 -13.64 35.78
N ARG A 704 19.81 -13.21 35.06
CA ARG A 704 19.89 -11.95 34.32
C ARG A 704 20.84 -12.08 33.14
N THR A 705 20.89 -11.05 32.30
CA THR A 705 21.87 -10.96 31.22
C THR A 705 23.28 -11.00 31.82
N ALA A 706 24.12 -11.92 31.32
CA ALA A 706 25.47 -12.13 31.83
C ALA A 706 26.33 -12.82 30.78
N PHE A 707 27.66 -12.73 30.92
CA PHE A 707 28.56 -13.37 29.97
C PHE A 707 29.82 -13.95 30.57
N PHE A 708 30.45 -14.88 29.85
CA PHE A 708 31.73 -15.49 30.18
C PHE A 708 32.61 -15.54 28.95
N ILE A 709 33.87 -15.16 29.12
CA ILE A 709 34.88 -15.17 28.06
C ILE A 709 35.73 -16.42 28.26
N ASP A 710 35.65 -17.36 27.31
CA ASP A 710 36.48 -18.57 27.26
C ASP A 710 37.71 -18.29 26.39
N THR A 711 38.84 -17.98 27.02
CA THR A 711 40.12 -17.67 26.36
C THR A 711 40.76 -18.87 25.69
N ASP A 712 40.45 -20.07 26.15
CA ASP A 712 41.02 -21.29 25.58
C ASP A 712 40.33 -21.66 24.27
N ARG A 713 39.05 -21.27 24.14
CA ARG A 713 38.23 -21.54 22.95
C ARG A 713 37.98 -20.34 22.06
N GLU A 714 38.43 -19.14 22.44
CA GLU A 714 38.16 -17.90 21.71
C GLU A 714 36.65 -17.68 21.48
N VAL A 715 35.82 -18.05 22.48
CA VAL A 715 34.34 -17.88 22.46
C VAL A 715 33.80 -17.13 23.68
N ILE A 716 32.90 -16.17 23.45
CA ILE A 716 32.08 -15.54 24.49
C ILE A 716 30.79 -16.34 24.61
N TYR A 717 30.49 -16.79 25.82
CA TYR A 717 29.20 -17.34 26.20
C TYR A 717 28.35 -16.20 26.74
N LEU A 718 27.31 -15.80 26.02
CA LEU A 718 26.36 -14.76 26.42
C LEU A 718 25.01 -15.42 26.76
N LYS A 719 24.49 -15.15 27.96
CA LYS A 719 23.09 -15.37 28.31
C LYS A 719 22.37 -14.04 28.21
N ALA A 720 21.44 -13.90 27.27
CA ALA A 720 20.56 -12.74 27.17
C ALA A 720 19.26 -13.00 27.95
N TYR A 721 18.84 -12.02 28.76
CA TYR A 721 17.61 -12.05 29.56
C TYR A 721 16.65 -10.95 29.09
N ALA A 722 15.36 -11.26 28.97
CA ALA A 722 14.33 -10.29 28.61
C ALA A 722 13.79 -9.50 29.81
N THR A 723 13.71 -8.17 29.70
CA THR A 723 12.87 -7.35 30.58
C THR A 723 11.66 -6.85 29.77
N GLY A 724 10.45 -7.01 30.29
CA GLY A 724 9.20 -6.99 29.51
C GLY A 724 8.63 -5.63 29.04
N GLU A 725 7.60 -5.78 28.21
CA GLU A 725 6.57 -4.86 27.64
C GLU A 725 7.00 -3.59 26.90
N GLY A 726 6.92 -3.65 25.56
CA GLY A 726 6.85 -2.50 24.67
C GLY A 726 7.20 -2.87 23.22
N ASP A 727 6.40 -2.41 22.26
CA ASP A 727 6.86 -2.21 20.87
C ASP A 727 7.94 -1.11 20.94
N VAL A 728 9.18 -1.52 21.18
CA VAL A 728 10.31 -0.61 21.10
C VAL A 728 11.07 -0.99 19.83
N ASP A 729 10.82 -0.25 18.76
CA ASP A 729 11.82 -0.03 17.70
C ASP A 729 12.99 0.74 18.32
N GLY A 730 13.75 0.06 19.17
CA GLY A 730 14.87 0.58 19.94
C GLY A 730 16.09 -0.24 19.59
N PHE A 731 17.01 0.39 18.86
CA PHE A 731 18.21 -0.23 18.33
C PHE A 731 19.23 -0.54 19.44
N ASP A 732 19.62 -1.81 19.57
CA ASP A 732 20.76 -2.19 20.42
C ASP A 732 22.08 -1.99 19.69
N TYR A 733 22.90 -1.05 20.15
CA TYR A 733 24.35 -1.07 19.97
C TYR A 733 24.98 -0.81 21.32
N VAL A 734 26.11 -1.46 21.62
CA VAL A 734 27.29 -0.76 22.16
C VAL A 734 28.60 -1.26 21.54
N VAL A 735 29.47 -0.28 21.31
CA VAL A 735 30.87 -0.26 20.87
C VAL A 735 31.78 -0.39 22.09
N ILE A 736 32.95 -1.04 21.99
CA ILE A 736 34.21 -0.41 22.45
C ILE A 736 35.35 -0.77 21.48
N SER A 737 36.07 0.26 21.01
CA SER A 737 37.46 0.15 20.55
C SER A 737 38.39 0.90 21.50
N GLU A 738 39.67 0.52 21.51
CA GLU A 738 40.71 1.14 22.33
C GLU A 738 40.78 2.66 22.12
N GLY A 739 40.70 3.43 23.20
CA GLY A 739 41.00 4.86 23.21
C GLY A 739 40.36 5.56 24.41
N GLU A 740 41.18 6.24 25.20
CA GLU A 740 40.79 7.05 26.37
C GLU A 740 39.51 7.87 26.11
N GLN A 741 38.42 7.57 26.81
CA GLN A 741 37.54 8.59 27.38
C GLN A 741 37.03 8.12 28.74
N ASP A 742 37.17 9.02 29.71
CA ASP A 742 36.82 8.86 31.12
C ASP A 742 35.35 8.43 31.27
N ILE A 743 35.13 7.13 31.52
CA ILE A 743 33.88 6.69 32.13
C ILE A 743 33.92 7.15 33.57
N VAL A 744 33.16 8.20 33.88
CA VAL A 744 32.93 8.67 35.24
C VAL A 744 32.23 7.54 36.00
N VAL A 745 33.01 6.84 36.83
CA VAL A 745 32.48 5.95 37.86
C VAL A 745 31.78 6.83 38.88
N LEU A 746 30.45 6.92 38.79
CA LEU A 746 29.66 7.33 39.95
C LEU A 746 29.74 6.19 40.97
N GLU A 747 30.36 6.47 42.11
CA GLU A 747 30.27 5.55 43.24
C GLU A 747 28.79 5.27 43.55
N PRO A 748 28.43 4.02 43.86
CA PRO A 748 27.08 3.74 44.33
C PRO A 748 26.93 4.40 45.70
N THR A 749 26.35 5.60 45.73
CA THR A 749 25.46 5.92 46.85
C THR A 749 24.44 4.80 46.87
N THR A 750 24.38 4.12 48.01
CA THR A 750 23.40 3.09 48.35
C THR A 750 21.98 3.64 48.16
N GLY A 751 21.52 3.59 46.92
CA GLY A 751 20.15 3.82 46.50
C GLY A 751 19.59 2.48 46.10
N THR A 752 18.94 1.83 47.04
CA THR A 752 17.97 0.77 46.81
C THR A 752 17.07 1.21 45.63
N GLN A 753 17.17 0.57 44.46
CA GLN A 753 16.12 0.72 43.46
C GLN A 753 14.83 0.20 44.10
N ALA A 754 13.87 1.11 44.23
CA ALA A 754 12.56 0.82 44.78
C ALA A 754 11.89 -0.21 43.88
N SER A 755 11.52 -1.35 44.46
CA SER A 755 10.47 -2.20 43.91
C SER A 755 9.24 -1.32 43.74
N GLU A 756 8.81 -1.05 42.50
CA GLU A 756 7.57 -0.33 42.25
C GLU A 756 6.45 -1.07 42.97
N VAL A 757 5.80 -0.35 43.88
CA VAL A 757 4.76 -0.95 44.72
C VAL A 757 3.51 -1.27 43.89
N LEU A 758 3.27 -0.58 42.77
CA LEU A 758 2.10 -0.72 41.92
C LEU A 758 2.41 -1.53 40.64
N GLU A 759 1.87 -2.74 40.54
CA GLU A 759 2.11 -3.64 39.40
C GLU A 759 1.11 -3.44 38.26
N ALA A 760 -0.15 -3.15 38.60
CA ALA A 760 -1.21 -2.96 37.61
C ALA A 760 -2.28 -2.00 38.14
N VAL A 761 -2.89 -1.22 37.25
CA VAL A 761 -4.04 -0.39 37.60
C VAL A 761 -4.97 -0.17 36.41
N SER A 762 -6.28 -0.26 36.64
CA SER A 762 -7.30 0.02 35.65
C SER A 762 -8.58 0.56 36.29
N VAL A 763 -9.41 1.23 35.50
CA VAL A 763 -10.76 1.63 35.87
C VAL A 763 -11.73 1.00 34.89
N TYR A 764 -12.69 0.23 35.38
CA TYR A 764 -13.70 -0.39 34.51
C TYR A 764 -15.08 -0.43 35.18
N PRO A 765 -16.16 -0.15 34.43
CA PRO A 765 -16.16 0.43 33.07
C PRO A 765 -15.71 1.90 33.05
N ASN A 766 -15.17 2.34 31.91
CA ASN A 766 -14.91 3.74 31.55
C ASN A 766 -15.47 3.97 30.12
N PRO A 767 -16.54 4.76 29.91
CA PRO A 767 -17.14 5.76 30.81
C PRO A 767 -17.70 5.22 32.13
N VAL A 768 -17.63 6.05 33.17
CA VAL A 768 -17.87 5.66 34.56
C VAL A 768 -19.35 5.48 34.84
N SER A 769 -19.73 4.29 35.32
CA SER A 769 -21.06 3.94 35.82
C SER A 769 -21.07 3.84 37.36
N PRO A 770 -22.24 3.71 38.01
CA PRO A 770 -22.32 3.46 39.47
C PRO A 770 -21.53 2.22 39.93
N ASP A 771 -21.29 1.28 39.02
CA ASP A 771 -20.57 0.04 39.27
C ASP A 771 -19.08 0.11 38.96
N SER A 772 -18.58 1.23 38.42
CA SER A 772 -17.16 1.40 38.12
C SER A 772 -16.29 1.23 39.36
N ARG A 773 -15.21 0.47 39.19
CA ARG A 773 -14.19 0.22 40.21
C ARG A 773 -12.81 0.61 39.66
N LEU A 774 -12.00 1.22 40.53
CA LEU A 774 -10.56 1.29 40.36
C LEU A 774 -10.00 -0.04 40.87
N ARG A 775 -9.41 -0.84 39.98
CA ARG A 775 -8.73 -2.09 40.32
C ARG A 775 -7.23 -1.85 40.23
N PHE A 776 -6.49 -2.24 41.26
CA PHE A 776 -5.04 -2.15 41.26
C PHE A 776 -4.39 -3.33 41.97
N THR A 777 -3.20 -3.71 41.55
CA THR A 777 -2.39 -4.76 42.17
C THR A 777 -1.12 -4.16 42.71
N ILE A 778 -0.80 -4.45 43.98
CA ILE A 778 0.46 -4.00 44.59
C ILE A 778 1.35 -5.18 45.00
N SER A 779 2.65 -5.04 44.78
CA SER A 779 3.67 -6.08 45.01
C SER A 779 3.93 -6.31 46.50
N GLN A 780 3.77 -5.27 47.33
CA GLN A 780 4.05 -5.28 48.77
C GLN A 780 3.06 -4.41 49.56
N ALA A 781 2.84 -4.75 50.83
CA ALA A 781 1.93 -3.99 51.68
C ALA A 781 2.42 -2.56 51.91
N THR A 782 1.59 -1.56 51.63
CA THR A 782 1.95 -0.13 51.66
C THR A 782 0.79 0.73 52.17
N LYS A 783 1.02 2.03 52.41
CA LYS A 783 -0.08 2.99 52.55
C LYS A 783 -0.34 3.70 51.24
N LEU A 784 -1.61 3.83 50.90
CA LEU A 784 -2.10 4.40 49.66
C LEU A 784 -3.15 5.48 49.94
N ASN A 785 -3.00 6.64 49.30
CA ASN A 785 -4.04 7.65 49.16
C ASN A 785 -4.53 7.66 47.72
N VAL A 786 -5.84 7.50 47.51
CA VAL A 786 -6.49 7.63 46.21
C VAL A 786 -7.44 8.81 46.26
N ALA A 787 -7.25 9.77 45.37
CA ALA A 787 -8.09 10.96 45.24
C ALA A 787 -8.64 11.08 43.82
N LEU A 788 -9.88 11.58 43.72
CA LEU A 788 -10.44 12.06 42.47
C LEU A 788 -10.18 13.56 42.36
N THR A 789 -9.71 14.00 41.20
CA THR A 789 -9.31 15.38 40.89
C THR A 789 -9.95 15.83 39.57
N ASP A 790 -10.08 17.13 39.36
CA ASP A 790 -10.36 17.69 38.03
C ASP A 790 -9.09 17.68 37.15
N VAL A 791 -9.21 18.05 35.87
CA VAL A 791 -8.07 18.11 34.93
C VAL A 791 -7.00 19.15 35.31
N LEU A 792 -7.30 20.05 36.27
CA LEU A 792 -6.36 21.03 36.81
C LEU A 792 -5.70 20.53 38.11
N GLY A 793 -5.93 19.28 38.49
CA GLY A 793 -5.36 18.64 39.69
C GLY A 793 -6.02 19.05 41.01
N ARG A 794 -7.17 19.74 40.99
CA ARG A 794 -7.88 20.11 42.22
C ARG A 794 -8.64 18.90 42.76
N LYS A 795 -8.37 18.53 44.02
CA LYS A 795 -9.00 17.39 44.70
C LYS A 795 -10.51 17.62 44.87
N LEU A 796 -11.30 16.77 44.21
CA LEU A 796 -12.76 16.75 44.27
C LEU A 796 -13.28 15.79 45.36
N ARG A 797 -12.62 14.63 45.55
CA ARG A 797 -13.02 13.61 46.53
C ARG A 797 -11.85 12.72 46.92
N SER A 798 -11.85 12.17 48.14
CA SER A 798 -10.97 11.06 48.52
C SER A 798 -11.72 9.74 48.28
N LEU A 799 -11.12 8.83 47.52
CA LEU A 799 -11.70 7.51 47.20
C LEU A 799 -11.19 6.44 48.16
N TYR A 800 -9.94 6.53 48.60
CA TYR A 800 -9.35 5.60 49.56
C TYR A 800 -8.19 6.26 50.31
N GLU A 801 -8.02 5.96 51.60
CA GLU A 801 -6.85 6.37 52.37
C GLU A 801 -6.60 5.32 53.46
N GLY A 802 -5.50 4.57 53.36
CA GLY A 802 -5.23 3.49 54.30
C GLY A 802 -4.09 2.57 53.89
N ALA A 803 -3.84 1.56 54.71
CA ALA A 803 -2.88 0.50 54.40
C ALA A 803 -3.53 -0.58 53.52
N VAL A 804 -2.87 -0.93 52.43
CA VAL A 804 -3.26 -1.99 51.49
C VAL A 804 -2.23 -3.12 51.57
N GLN A 805 -2.67 -4.37 51.54
CA GLN A 805 -1.79 -5.54 51.53
C GLN A 805 -1.37 -5.89 50.09
N SER A 806 -0.26 -6.63 49.95
CA SER A 806 0.16 -7.18 48.65
C SER A 806 -0.99 -7.97 47.99
N GLY A 807 -1.15 -7.81 46.67
CA GLY A 807 -2.22 -8.41 45.88
C GLY A 807 -3.19 -7.38 45.29
N GLN A 808 -4.25 -7.89 44.67
CA GLN A 808 -5.25 -7.08 43.97
C GLN A 808 -6.28 -6.50 44.94
N THR A 809 -6.56 -5.20 44.79
CA THR A 809 -7.56 -4.45 45.57
C THR A 809 -8.47 -3.66 44.63
N GLU A 810 -9.74 -3.53 45.01
CA GLU A 810 -10.72 -2.72 44.29
C GLU A 810 -11.31 -1.62 45.17
N VAL A 811 -11.44 -0.43 44.60
CA VAL A 811 -12.04 0.74 45.25
C VAL A 811 -13.20 1.27 44.38
N PRO A 812 -14.41 1.45 44.95
CA PRO A 812 -15.54 2.03 44.22
C PRO A 812 -15.26 3.45 43.73
N LEU A 813 -15.51 3.67 42.44
CA LEU A 813 -15.32 4.98 41.81
C LEU A 813 -16.60 5.82 41.95
N ASN A 814 -16.75 6.49 43.09
CA ASN A 814 -17.96 7.30 43.33
C ASN A 814 -17.84 8.69 42.69
N ILE A 815 -18.19 8.80 41.40
CA ILE A 815 -18.19 10.06 40.60
C ILE A 815 -19.62 10.57 40.36
N MET A 816 -20.64 9.86 40.87
CA MET A 816 -22.05 10.27 40.74
C MET A 816 -22.31 11.60 41.45
N GLY A 817 -22.88 12.56 40.72
CA GLY A 817 -23.17 13.92 41.19
C GLY A 817 -22.19 15.01 40.70
N LEU A 818 -21.14 14.65 39.96
CA LEU A 818 -20.25 15.60 39.28
C LEU A 818 -20.71 15.86 37.84
N PRO A 819 -20.48 17.04 37.22
CA PRO A 819 -20.83 17.31 35.82
C PRO A 819 -20.26 16.27 34.84
N SER A 820 -20.85 16.10 33.65
CA SER A 820 -20.23 15.27 32.60
C SER A 820 -18.92 15.90 32.14
N GLY A 821 -17.88 15.07 31.97
CA GLY A 821 -16.52 15.55 31.68
C GLY A 821 -15.43 14.56 32.06
N VAL A 822 -14.17 14.98 31.84
CA VAL A 822 -12.98 14.20 32.15
C VAL A 822 -12.49 14.52 33.57
N TYR A 823 -12.19 13.49 34.34
CA TYR A 823 -11.64 13.56 35.70
C TYR A 823 -10.38 12.72 35.81
N GLN A 824 -9.59 12.96 36.86
CA GLN A 824 -8.34 12.24 37.11
C GLN A 824 -8.39 11.52 38.46
N VAL A 825 -8.04 10.24 38.48
CA VAL A 825 -7.82 9.44 39.69
C VAL A 825 -6.33 9.45 39.99
N GLN A 826 -5.92 10.08 41.09
CA GLN A 826 -4.54 10.14 41.55
C GLN A 826 -4.32 9.17 42.70
N MET A 827 -3.33 8.30 42.56
CA MET A 827 -2.85 7.36 43.57
C MET A 827 -1.48 7.84 44.07
N GLN A 828 -1.32 7.97 45.39
CA GLN A 828 -0.06 8.36 46.03
C GLN A 828 0.33 7.33 47.08
N PHE A 829 1.56 6.82 46.96
CA PHE A 829 2.12 5.81 47.85
C PHE A 829 3.08 6.45 48.85
N THR A 830 3.29 5.78 49.99
CA THR A 830 4.20 6.28 51.04
C THR A 830 5.68 6.33 50.66
N ASP A 831 6.09 5.65 49.60
CA ASP A 831 7.45 5.72 49.03
C ASP A 831 7.67 6.95 48.12
N GLY A 832 6.64 7.80 47.96
CA GLY A 832 6.67 8.99 47.12
C GLY A 832 6.28 8.73 45.66
N SER A 833 6.08 7.48 45.25
CA SER A 833 5.57 7.16 43.92
C SER A 833 4.10 7.58 43.77
N SER A 834 3.71 7.95 42.55
CA SER A 834 2.33 8.32 42.25
C SER A 834 1.91 7.89 40.85
N LYS A 835 0.62 7.62 40.66
CA LYS A 835 0.03 7.25 39.37
C LYS A 835 -1.26 8.02 39.15
N THR A 836 -1.48 8.50 37.93
CA THR A 836 -2.68 9.24 37.55
C THR A 836 -3.39 8.55 36.39
N ILE A 837 -4.73 8.47 36.45
CA ILE A 837 -5.56 7.82 35.43
C ILE A 837 -6.72 8.73 35.08
N SER A 838 -6.94 8.95 33.78
CA SER A 838 -8.08 9.72 33.28
C SER A 838 -9.32 8.84 33.20
N VAL A 839 -10.45 9.37 33.66
CA VAL A 839 -11.76 8.72 33.63
C VAL A 839 -12.81 9.68 33.08
N THR A 840 -13.74 9.18 32.27
CA THR A 840 -14.79 10.00 31.65
C THR A 840 -16.13 9.67 32.29
N ARG A 841 -16.90 10.69 32.69
CA ARG A 841 -18.28 10.52 33.18
C ARG A 841 -19.31 10.87 32.12
#